data_AF-D3I9V0-F1
#
_entry.id   AF-D3I9V0-F1
#
_cell.length_a   1.000
_cell.length_b   1.000
_cell.length_c   1.000
_cell.angle_alpha   90.00
_cell.angle_beta   90.00
_cell.angle_gamma   90.00
#
_symmetry.space_group_name_H-M   'P 1'
#
loop_
_entity.id
_entity.type
_entity.pdbx_description
1 polymer ?
#
loop_
_entity_poly.entity_id
_entity_poly.type
_entity_poly.pdbx_seq_one_letter_code
_entity_poly.pdbx_strand_id
1 'polypeptide(L)'
;MTPKAFTNKFTKETYINIAIDVFSRCFNFDASFSLELAKFVDSLFSNNFDFSKPTMLQVVEAETYQTAEALSNSCNKKIGFTLTEKRNTYKGGEQGETIITTDYLFASSYEFTEAVKLLQQELEKYRILNANEEIKILSIDIETYSDNEITNGVHNYVDTPNFEILLFAYSCDGGSVQLVDLAQGEEIPAKILDALTDSNIIKTAFNASFERVCIGKHLGLTLDPSQWHCTQIRALMLGLPASLQSCGEVLKLKHKKLREGAELIKYFSIPCKPTKSNGGRTRNLPEHAPDKWAQFKRYCIRDVEVEKAIQRKVCNNTLNPVTPFERALYIFDQTMNDKGVCIDSELANNAIRMNDEAQDELFAEMQEITNLENPNSPVQLKQWLSSKLGRPIQSLAKEDAKELATGASEDVKRVLYLRSMSSKTSVKKYEAMTLAKCSDNKLHDLLQFYGAKTGRWAGRIVQVHNLPRNSSKDLALARELVKKNDFELLELTFGNVCDILSQLIRTAFIAKENYTLCVCDFSAIEARVIAWLAGEEWRLKVFRGSGRIYEASAARMFGVDEKTITHDSPLRQKGKIAELALGYEGGANALKIMGADKMGLSDPEIAQIVSGWRNSSPNIVKLWRDVERAAKEAILSDRIIKLKQGGLIFRKTSNILQIKLPSGRLLSYPLAKIVDNKICYMSQNQTTRQWVDTETYGGKLVENIVQAIARDCLGETILRVDKKGYNICFHVHDEIIAEVPTDESAKALQDIKNIFATPITFAPDLPLKGEGYITPYYLKD
;
A
#
# COMPACT_ATOMS: atom_id res chain seq x y z
N MET A 1 12.78 30.19 10.94
CA MET A 1 14.12 30.77 10.67
C MET A 1 14.33 31.93 11.63
N THR A 2 15.49 32.05 12.29
CA THR A 2 15.76 33.20 13.17
C THR A 2 16.01 34.45 12.33
N PRO A 3 15.81 35.67 12.89
CA PRO A 3 16.14 36.91 12.20
C PRO A 3 17.57 36.92 11.67
N LYS A 4 18.56 36.51 12.49
CA LYS A 4 19.96 36.36 12.07
C LYS A 4 20.17 35.34 10.94
N ALA A 5 19.49 34.19 10.98
CA ALA A 5 19.62 33.19 9.92
C ALA A 5 19.05 33.66 8.58
N PHE A 6 17.99 34.48 8.60
CA PHE A 6 17.45 35.11 7.40
C PHE A 6 18.38 36.19 6.85
N THR A 7 18.91 37.05 7.72
CA THR A 7 19.76 38.17 7.28
C THR A 7 21.18 37.78 6.89
N ASN A 8 21.58 36.54 7.15
CA ASN A 8 22.77 35.98 6.52
C ASN A 8 22.62 35.83 4.98
N LYS A 9 21.39 35.84 4.48
CA LYS A 9 21.05 35.63 3.05
C LYS A 9 20.34 36.83 2.42
N PHE A 10 19.64 37.63 3.23
CA PHE A 10 18.82 38.77 2.78
C PHE A 10 19.05 40.01 3.64
N THR A 11 18.47 41.15 3.27
CA THR A 11 18.66 42.40 4.03
C THR A 11 17.80 42.43 5.30
N LYS A 12 18.24 43.19 6.31
CA LYS A 12 17.45 43.53 7.51
C LYS A 12 16.14 44.21 7.12
N GLU A 13 16.17 45.11 6.15
CA GLU A 13 15.01 45.83 5.65
C GLU A 13 13.94 44.89 5.08
N THR A 14 14.35 43.91 4.28
CA THR A 14 13.45 42.87 3.76
C THR A 14 12.76 42.10 4.89
N TYR A 15 13.50 41.70 5.93
CA TYR A 15 12.93 41.02 7.08
C TYR A 15 11.86 41.89 7.77
N ILE A 16 12.21 43.15 8.05
CA ILE A 16 11.34 44.10 8.74
C ILE A 16 10.05 44.33 7.93
N ASN A 17 10.17 44.53 6.62
CA ASN A 17 9.01 44.76 5.76
C ASN A 17 8.04 43.57 5.76
N ILE A 18 8.57 42.33 5.68
CA ILE A 18 7.75 41.11 5.76
C ILE A 18 7.08 40.99 7.14
N ALA A 19 7.82 41.25 8.21
CA ALA A 19 7.29 41.17 9.58
C ALA A 19 6.21 42.23 9.85
N ILE A 20 6.41 43.47 9.39
CA ILE A 20 5.42 44.54 9.48
C ILE A 20 4.14 44.15 8.73
N ASP A 21 4.26 43.67 7.48
CA ASP A 21 3.09 43.24 6.69
C ASP A 21 2.29 42.15 7.42
N VAL A 22 2.97 41.09 7.88
CA VAL A 22 2.32 39.96 8.55
C VAL A 22 1.62 40.42 9.83
N PHE A 23 2.30 41.16 10.69
CA PHE A 23 1.70 41.61 11.95
C PHE A 23 0.58 42.62 11.71
N SER A 24 0.70 43.50 10.72
CA SER A 24 -0.36 44.42 10.35
C SER A 24 -1.65 43.67 9.95
N ARG A 25 -1.53 42.65 9.10
CA ARG A 25 -2.66 41.79 8.71
C ARG A 25 -3.21 40.96 9.86
N CYS A 26 -2.37 40.34 10.69
CA CYS A 26 -2.82 39.47 11.77
C CYS A 26 -3.57 40.20 12.88
N PHE A 27 -3.16 41.44 13.18
CA PHE A 27 -3.72 42.22 14.28
C PHE A 27 -4.70 43.31 13.81
N ASN A 28 -4.93 43.42 12.49
CA ASN A 28 -5.73 44.48 11.86
C ASN A 28 -5.22 45.88 12.20
N PHE A 29 -3.90 46.09 12.18
CA PHE A 29 -3.33 47.41 12.37
C PHE A 29 -3.57 48.27 11.14
N ASP A 30 -4.23 49.41 11.32
CA ASP A 30 -4.32 50.44 10.29
C ASP A 30 -3.04 51.29 10.20
N ALA A 31 -3.02 52.26 9.28
CA ALA A 31 -1.85 53.09 9.02
C ALA A 31 -1.36 53.87 10.26
N SER A 32 -2.21 54.13 11.26
CA SER A 32 -1.85 54.90 12.45
C SER A 32 -0.86 54.16 13.37
N PHE A 33 -0.79 52.83 13.29
CA PHE A 33 0.11 52.00 14.10
C PHE A 33 1.45 51.67 13.42
N SER A 34 1.66 52.14 12.18
CA SER A 34 2.83 51.77 11.36
C SER A 34 4.16 52.07 12.05
N LEU A 35 4.27 53.20 12.77
CA LEU A 35 5.49 53.61 13.46
C LEU A 35 5.77 52.75 14.71
N GLU A 36 4.75 52.46 15.51
CA GLU A 36 4.88 51.63 16.71
C GLU A 36 5.21 50.19 16.33
N LEU A 37 4.54 49.67 15.31
CA LEU A 37 4.80 48.35 14.75
C LEU A 37 6.23 48.22 14.21
N ALA A 38 6.70 49.23 13.48
CA ALA A 38 8.07 49.25 12.97
C ALA A 38 9.10 49.23 14.10
N LYS A 39 8.91 50.04 15.15
CA LYS A 39 9.79 50.06 16.34
C LYS A 39 9.83 48.70 17.04
N PHE A 40 8.68 48.06 17.21
CA PHE A 40 8.59 46.76 17.84
C PHE A 40 9.27 45.66 17.03
N VAL A 41 9.03 45.60 15.71
CA VAL A 41 9.68 44.63 14.82
C VAL A 41 11.19 44.83 14.81
N ASP A 42 11.66 46.08 14.75
CA ASP A 42 13.09 46.41 14.78
C ASP A 42 13.74 46.04 16.12
N SER A 43 13.04 46.27 17.24
CA SER A 43 13.49 45.90 18.57
C SER A 43 13.59 44.37 18.74
N LEU A 44 12.59 43.61 18.28
CA LEU A 44 12.63 42.15 18.27
C LEU A 44 13.77 41.60 17.38
N PHE A 45 14.01 42.25 16.24
CA PHE A 45 15.12 41.90 15.35
C PHE A 45 16.47 42.13 16.04
N SER A 46 16.68 43.29 16.63
CA SER A 46 17.95 43.69 17.26
C SER A 46 18.30 42.80 18.45
N ASN A 47 17.30 42.37 19.20
CA ASN A 47 17.44 41.39 20.29
C ASN A 47 17.56 39.94 19.81
N ASN A 48 17.46 39.69 18.49
CA ASN A 48 17.47 38.37 17.87
C ASN A 48 16.46 37.42 18.53
N PHE A 49 15.24 37.92 18.76
CA PHE A 49 14.16 37.12 19.32
C PHE A 49 13.89 35.90 18.40
N ASP A 50 14.07 34.71 18.95
CA ASP A 50 13.85 33.42 18.31
C ASP A 50 12.34 33.13 18.20
N PHE A 51 11.79 33.57 17.08
CA PHE A 51 10.43 33.28 16.67
C PHE A 51 10.13 31.78 16.54
N SER A 52 11.12 30.88 16.49
CA SER A 52 10.85 29.43 16.50
C SER A 52 10.41 28.90 17.86
N LYS A 53 10.61 29.71 18.91
CA LYS A 53 10.26 29.38 20.30
C LYS A 53 9.63 30.60 20.99
N PRO A 54 8.53 31.15 20.44
CA PRO A 54 7.99 32.42 20.89
C PRO A 54 7.51 32.34 22.36
N THR A 55 7.16 31.15 22.84
CA THR A 55 6.70 30.89 24.22
C THR A 55 7.81 30.51 25.19
N MET A 56 9.08 30.47 24.76
CA MET A 56 10.22 30.26 25.66
C MET A 56 10.72 31.61 26.19
N LEU A 57 11.28 31.64 27.40
CA LEU A 57 11.96 32.82 27.95
C LEU A 57 13.20 33.16 27.11
N GLN A 58 13.27 34.38 26.61
CA GLN A 58 14.36 34.88 25.77
C GLN A 58 14.90 36.20 26.30
N VAL A 59 16.22 36.36 26.33
CA VAL A 59 16.84 37.59 26.82
C VAL A 59 16.52 38.75 25.89
N VAL A 60 16.11 39.89 26.44
CA VAL A 60 15.83 41.12 25.70
C VAL A 60 16.28 42.36 26.47
N GLU A 61 16.37 43.49 25.78
CA GLU A 61 16.49 44.81 26.39
C GLU A 61 15.13 45.36 26.84
N ALA A 62 15.10 46.20 27.89
CA ALA A 62 13.88 46.76 28.48
C ALA A 62 12.98 47.51 27.48
N GLU A 63 13.57 48.20 26.48
CA GLU A 63 12.84 48.90 25.42
C GLU A 63 11.96 47.96 24.58
N THR A 64 12.38 46.69 24.43
CA THR A 64 11.62 45.66 23.71
C THR A 64 10.29 45.37 24.38
N TYR A 65 10.27 45.31 25.71
CA TYR A 65 9.01 45.10 26.45
C TYR A 65 8.10 46.32 26.35
N GLN A 66 8.65 47.53 26.44
CA GLN A 66 7.86 48.77 26.35
C GLN A 66 7.16 48.91 24.99
N THR A 67 7.88 48.62 23.90
CA THR A 67 7.30 48.63 22.54
C THR A 67 6.25 47.54 22.36
N ALA A 68 6.48 46.34 22.94
CA ALA A 68 5.52 45.25 22.93
C ALA A 68 4.24 45.57 23.73
N GLU A 69 4.38 46.16 24.91
CA GLU A 69 3.28 46.56 25.79
C GLU A 69 2.43 47.68 25.17
N ALA A 70 3.07 48.66 24.53
CA ALA A 70 2.37 49.71 23.79
C ALA A 70 1.45 49.13 22.70
N LEU A 71 1.99 48.26 21.84
CA LEU A 71 1.20 47.57 20.81
C LEU A 71 0.15 46.62 21.39
N SER A 72 0.47 45.94 22.50
CA SER A 72 -0.47 45.07 23.21
C SER A 72 -1.74 45.82 23.62
N ASN A 73 -1.56 47.00 24.23
CA ASN A 73 -2.67 47.85 24.65
C ASN A 73 -3.51 48.32 23.45
N SER A 74 -2.85 48.66 22.34
CA SER A 74 -3.50 49.07 21.08
C SER A 74 -4.32 47.97 20.41
N CYS A 75 -4.06 46.69 20.71
CA CYS A 75 -4.70 45.54 20.08
C CYS A 75 -5.61 44.72 21.02
N ASN A 76 -6.12 45.31 22.12
CA ASN A 76 -6.90 44.61 23.15
C ASN A 76 -6.18 43.38 23.73
N LYS A 77 -4.87 43.49 23.94
CA LYS A 77 -3.99 42.45 24.50
C LYS A 77 -3.86 41.18 23.64
N LYS A 78 -4.15 41.25 22.33
CA LYS A 78 -3.86 40.17 21.37
C LYS A 78 -2.37 39.87 21.23
N ILE A 79 -1.51 40.85 21.52
CA ILE A 79 -0.06 40.67 21.61
C ILE A 79 0.29 40.54 23.09
N GLY A 80 0.36 39.32 23.60
CA GLY A 80 0.67 39.04 25.00
C GLY A 80 2.15 38.76 25.18
N PHE A 81 2.84 39.55 25.99
CA PHE A 81 4.19 39.27 26.45
C PHE A 81 4.30 39.36 27.96
N THR A 82 5.27 38.65 28.52
CA THR A 82 5.60 38.74 29.94
C THR A 82 7.09 38.98 30.10
N LEU A 83 7.44 40.07 30.77
CA LEU A 83 8.80 40.35 31.22
C LEU A 83 9.07 39.61 32.53
N THR A 84 10.20 38.93 32.64
CA THR A 84 10.69 38.36 33.89
C THR A 84 12.11 38.82 34.11
N GLU A 85 12.39 39.39 35.28
CA GLU A 85 13.71 39.83 35.68
C GLU A 85 14.45 38.70 36.42
N LYS A 86 15.67 38.37 36.02
CA LYS A 86 16.58 37.55 36.85
C LYS A 86 17.72 38.41 37.36
N ARG A 87 17.82 38.51 38.69
CA ARG A 87 18.95 39.16 39.37
C ARG A 87 19.98 38.11 39.73
N ASN A 88 21.18 38.24 39.17
CA ASN A 88 22.31 37.40 39.56
C ASN A 88 23.17 38.15 40.57
N THR A 89 23.34 37.57 41.76
CA THR A 89 24.22 38.09 42.81
C THR A 89 25.49 37.25 42.84
N TYR A 90 26.64 37.86 42.58
CA TYR A 90 27.94 37.20 42.70
C TYR A 90 28.54 37.48 44.07
N LYS A 91 28.90 36.43 44.83
CA LYS A 91 29.64 36.58 46.09
C LYS A 91 31.14 36.55 45.82
N GLY A 92 31.81 37.69 46.02
CA GLY A 92 33.28 37.74 46.04
C GLY A 92 33.84 39.14 46.25
N GLY A 93 34.19 39.46 47.51
CA GLY A 93 35.34 40.31 47.88
C GLY A 93 35.25 41.84 47.70
N GLU A 94 35.01 42.54 48.82
CA GLU A 94 35.40 43.92 49.18
C GLU A 94 35.16 45.12 48.25
N GLN A 95 34.68 44.97 47.01
CA GLN A 95 34.22 46.08 46.18
C GLN A 95 32.96 45.72 45.38
N GLY A 96 31.80 46.05 45.96
CA GLY A 96 30.52 46.19 45.25
C GLY A 96 29.85 44.89 44.79
N GLU A 97 28.67 44.60 45.33
CA GLU A 97 27.75 43.66 44.68
C GLU A 97 27.45 44.16 43.26
N THR A 98 27.97 43.49 42.24
CA THR A 98 27.54 43.75 40.86
C THR A 98 26.27 42.96 40.61
N ILE A 99 25.12 43.63 40.69
CA ILE A 99 23.83 43.06 40.29
C ILE A 99 23.78 43.12 38.76
N ILE A 100 23.88 41.97 38.11
CA ILE A 100 23.54 41.87 36.68
C ILE A 100 22.07 41.48 36.61
N THR A 101 21.25 42.46 36.24
CA THR A 101 19.85 42.24 35.87
C THR A 101 19.80 41.75 34.42
N THR A 102 19.12 40.62 34.21
CA THR A 102 18.81 40.13 32.87
C THR A 102 17.30 40.08 32.71
N ASP A 103 16.81 40.78 31.70
CA ASP A 103 15.39 40.81 31.36
C ASP A 103 15.08 39.69 30.36
N TYR A 104 14.02 38.95 30.64
CA TYR A 104 13.53 37.87 29.79
C TYR A 104 12.12 38.16 29.30
N LEU A 105 11.87 37.88 28.03
CA LEU A 105 10.57 38.03 27.38
C LEU A 105 10.10 36.68 26.84
N PHE A 106 8.80 36.42 26.96
CA PHE A 106 8.15 35.34 26.21
C PHE A 106 6.72 35.74 25.84
N ALA A 107 6.26 35.23 24.70
CA ALA A 107 4.89 35.43 24.25
C ALA A 107 3.93 34.55 25.05
N SER A 108 2.86 35.16 25.57
CA SER A 108 1.80 34.51 26.34
C SER A 108 0.48 34.41 25.56
N SER A 109 0.30 35.20 24.49
CA SER A 109 -0.90 35.15 23.66
C SER A 109 -0.84 34.07 22.58
N TYR A 110 -1.96 33.41 22.37
CA TYR A 110 -2.15 32.44 21.29
C TYR A 110 -2.07 33.13 19.90
N GLU A 111 -2.67 34.31 19.77
CA GLU A 111 -2.74 35.10 18.53
C GLU A 111 -1.36 35.51 18.03
N PHE A 112 -0.47 35.98 18.91
CA PHE A 112 0.92 36.25 18.55
C PHE A 112 1.65 34.99 18.09
N THR A 113 1.41 33.85 18.76
CA THR A 113 2.02 32.59 18.34
C THR A 113 1.58 32.19 16.93
N GLU A 114 0.32 32.40 16.56
CA GLU A 114 -0.16 32.17 15.20
C GLU A 114 0.41 33.18 14.19
N ALA A 115 0.47 34.47 14.54
CA ALA A 115 1.08 35.51 13.69
C ALA A 115 2.56 35.21 13.40
N VAL A 116 3.29 34.69 14.39
CA VAL A 116 4.68 34.27 14.24
C VAL A 116 4.82 33.07 13.30
N LYS A 117 3.88 32.12 13.31
CA LYS A 117 3.90 31.00 12.34
C LYS A 117 3.69 31.51 10.91
N LEU A 118 2.77 32.45 10.72
CA LEU A 118 2.57 33.10 9.42
C LEU A 118 3.83 33.86 8.97
N LEU A 119 4.49 34.56 9.88
CA LEU A 119 5.76 35.23 9.58
C LEU A 119 6.82 34.24 9.11
N GLN A 120 6.93 33.09 9.78
CA GLN A 120 7.85 32.04 9.36
C GLN A 120 7.50 31.43 8.00
N GLN A 121 6.21 31.37 7.65
CA GLN A 121 5.76 30.92 6.34
C GLN A 121 6.15 31.94 5.27
N GLU A 122 5.89 33.24 5.47
CA GLU A 122 6.23 34.29 4.50
C GLU A 122 7.75 34.47 4.32
N LEU A 123 8.52 34.42 5.41
CA LEU A 123 9.99 34.47 5.31
C LEU A 123 10.55 33.27 4.53
N GLU A 124 9.97 32.09 4.72
CA GLU A 124 10.38 30.90 3.96
C GLU A 124 9.92 30.98 2.50
N LYS A 125 8.71 31.45 2.24
CA LYS A 125 8.21 31.71 0.88
C LYS A 125 9.17 32.65 0.15
N TYR A 126 9.54 33.75 0.81
CA TYR A 126 10.50 34.70 0.29
C TYR A 126 11.86 34.04 0.03
N ARG A 127 12.37 33.23 0.97
CA ARG A 127 13.63 32.47 0.79
C ARG A 127 13.56 31.57 -0.44
N ILE A 128 12.51 30.76 -0.56
CA ILE A 128 12.34 29.80 -1.65
C ILE A 128 12.38 30.54 -2.99
N LEU A 129 11.63 31.64 -3.12
CA LEU A 129 11.47 32.37 -4.38
C LEU A 129 12.68 33.24 -4.74
N ASN A 130 13.41 33.79 -3.77
CA ASN A 130 14.43 34.81 -4.00
C ASN A 130 15.88 34.35 -3.71
N ALA A 131 16.07 33.23 -3.00
CA ALA A 131 17.42 32.68 -2.83
C ALA A 131 17.87 31.96 -4.11
N ASN A 132 19.15 32.09 -4.44
CA ASN A 132 19.84 31.26 -5.44
C ASN A 132 20.12 29.83 -4.93
N GLU A 133 19.39 29.39 -3.90
CA GLU A 133 19.50 28.03 -3.37
C GLU A 133 18.77 27.06 -4.28
N GLU A 134 19.52 26.05 -4.72
CA GLU A 134 19.01 24.88 -5.42
C GLU A 134 18.18 24.03 -4.46
N ILE A 135 16.96 23.71 -4.88
CA ILE A 135 16.06 22.82 -4.15
C ILE A 135 16.56 21.39 -4.36
N LYS A 136 16.67 20.57 -3.30
CA LYS A 136 17.09 19.16 -3.42
C LYS A 136 15.95 18.21 -3.17
N ILE A 137 15.07 18.56 -2.23
CA ILE A 137 13.92 17.75 -1.83
C ILE A 137 12.67 18.62 -1.82
N LEU A 138 11.62 18.15 -2.49
CA LEU A 138 10.29 18.77 -2.50
C LEU A 138 9.29 17.79 -1.88
N SER A 139 8.83 18.07 -0.66
CA SER A 139 7.75 17.31 -0.02
C SER A 139 6.40 17.91 -0.41
N ILE A 140 5.45 17.10 -0.86
CA ILE A 140 4.22 17.55 -1.51
C ILE A 140 3.02 16.80 -0.95
N ASP A 141 1.91 17.51 -0.78
CA ASP A 141 0.57 16.96 -0.61
C ASP A 141 -0.39 17.80 -1.45
N ILE A 142 -1.41 17.16 -2.02
CA ILE A 142 -2.40 17.84 -2.87
C ILE A 142 -3.81 17.43 -2.46
N GLU A 143 -4.74 18.37 -2.61
CA GLU A 143 -6.16 18.07 -2.58
C GLU A 143 -6.73 18.24 -3.96
N THR A 144 -7.54 17.29 -4.40
CA THR A 144 -8.04 17.22 -5.78
C THR A 144 -9.55 17.14 -5.83
N TYR A 145 -10.12 17.35 -7.00
CA TYR A 145 -11.49 16.99 -7.35
C TYR A 145 -11.47 16.09 -8.59
N SER A 146 -12.38 15.11 -8.61
CA SER A 146 -12.72 14.34 -9.81
C SER A 146 -14.16 13.87 -9.72
N ASP A 147 -14.81 13.70 -10.87
CA ASP A 147 -16.08 13.00 -11.00
C ASP A 147 -15.93 11.48 -11.11
N ASN A 148 -14.71 10.98 -11.31
CA ASN A 148 -14.38 9.56 -11.20
C ASN A 148 -14.06 9.17 -9.74
N GLU A 149 -14.41 7.95 -9.33
CA GLU A 149 -14.11 7.48 -7.97
C GLU A 149 -12.65 7.00 -7.84
N ILE A 150 -11.93 7.48 -6.82
CA ILE A 150 -10.53 7.10 -6.57
C ILE A 150 -10.34 5.59 -6.27
N THR A 151 -11.40 4.90 -5.85
CA THR A 151 -11.44 3.46 -5.65
C THR A 151 -11.19 2.66 -6.94
N ASN A 152 -11.39 3.29 -8.10
CA ASN A 152 -11.14 2.71 -9.42
C ASN A 152 -9.69 2.87 -9.91
N GLY A 153 -8.80 3.45 -9.10
CA GLY A 153 -7.39 3.69 -9.46
C GLY A 153 -7.12 5.17 -9.75
N VAL A 154 -5.87 5.61 -9.54
CA VAL A 154 -5.52 7.02 -9.72
C VAL A 154 -5.49 7.42 -11.19
N HIS A 155 -5.09 6.51 -12.08
CA HIS A 155 -5.11 6.80 -13.52
C HIS A 155 -6.53 7.04 -14.03
N ASN A 156 -7.49 6.20 -13.62
CA ASN A 156 -8.91 6.43 -13.93
C ASN A 156 -9.43 7.71 -13.25
N TYR A 157 -9.04 7.95 -11.99
CA TYR A 157 -9.42 9.15 -11.25
C TYR A 157 -9.04 10.46 -11.95
N VAL A 158 -7.87 10.50 -12.62
CA VAL A 158 -7.42 11.69 -13.37
C VAL A 158 -7.88 11.70 -14.83
N ASP A 159 -8.47 10.61 -15.32
CA ASP A 159 -8.89 10.43 -16.71
C ASP A 159 -10.30 10.97 -16.96
N THR A 160 -10.45 12.27 -16.71
CA THR A 160 -11.67 13.03 -16.93
C THR A 160 -11.29 14.49 -17.20
N PRO A 161 -12.04 15.22 -18.05
CA PRO A 161 -11.84 16.65 -18.23
C PRO A 161 -12.15 17.47 -16.97
N ASN A 162 -12.90 16.91 -16.01
CA ASN A 162 -13.31 17.60 -14.79
C ASN A 162 -12.29 17.45 -13.63
N PHE A 163 -11.17 16.76 -13.84
CA PHE A 163 -10.16 16.59 -12.81
C PHE A 163 -9.42 17.90 -12.54
N GLU A 164 -9.30 18.27 -11.27
CA GLU A 164 -8.63 19.50 -10.83
C GLU A 164 -7.78 19.25 -9.59
N ILE A 165 -6.60 19.87 -9.52
CA ILE A 165 -5.88 20.06 -8.26
C ILE A 165 -6.43 21.34 -7.63
N LEU A 166 -7.01 21.22 -6.44
CA LEU A 166 -7.64 22.32 -5.73
C LEU A 166 -6.67 23.06 -4.82
N LEU A 167 -5.86 22.30 -4.08
CA LEU A 167 -4.85 22.80 -3.15
C LEU A 167 -3.53 22.10 -3.40
N PHE A 168 -2.44 22.85 -3.36
CA PHE A 168 -1.08 22.33 -3.51
C PHE A 168 -0.21 22.78 -2.34
N ALA A 169 0.05 21.88 -1.40
CA ALA A 169 0.94 22.14 -0.28
C ALA A 169 2.33 21.56 -0.56
N TYR A 170 3.37 22.34 -0.27
CA TYR A 170 4.74 21.90 -0.50
C TYR A 170 5.74 22.41 0.54
N SER A 171 6.88 21.73 0.64
CA SER A 171 7.99 22.16 1.47
C SER A 171 9.32 21.83 0.80
N CYS A 172 10.21 22.83 0.73
CA CYS A 172 11.54 22.67 0.15
C CYS A 172 12.56 22.35 1.26
N ASP A 173 13.35 21.29 1.07
CA ASP A 173 14.51 20.92 1.90
C ASP A 173 14.22 20.84 3.41
N GLY A 174 12.99 20.44 3.76
CA GLY A 174 12.55 20.33 5.15
C GLY A 174 12.09 21.63 5.81
N GLY A 175 12.03 22.74 5.06
CA GLY A 175 11.60 24.08 5.50
C GLY A 175 10.14 24.18 5.99
N SER A 176 9.58 25.39 6.12
CA SER A 176 8.15 25.49 6.44
C SER A 176 7.29 25.04 5.25
N VAL A 177 6.04 24.66 5.52
CA VAL A 177 5.10 24.25 4.46
C VAL A 177 4.42 25.49 3.90
N GLN A 178 4.38 25.57 2.58
CA GLN A 178 3.70 26.59 1.78
C GLN A 178 2.45 25.97 1.16
N LEU A 179 1.45 26.79 0.88
CA LEU A 179 0.20 26.37 0.26
C LEU A 179 -0.08 27.27 -0.95
N VAL A 180 -0.60 26.67 -2.02
CA VAL A 180 -1.15 27.35 -3.19
C VAL A 180 -2.62 26.96 -3.32
N ASP A 181 -3.51 27.95 -3.31
CA ASP A 181 -4.96 27.81 -3.46
C ASP A 181 -5.38 27.91 -4.93
N LEU A 182 -5.09 26.84 -5.69
CA LEU A 182 -5.37 26.76 -7.13
C LEU A 182 -6.86 26.95 -7.44
N ALA A 183 -7.75 26.43 -6.59
CA ALA A 183 -9.20 26.58 -6.75
C ALA A 183 -9.68 28.04 -6.61
N GLN A 184 -8.88 28.92 -6.01
CA GLN A 184 -9.15 30.37 -5.91
C GLN A 184 -8.24 31.21 -6.81
N GLY A 185 -7.57 30.58 -7.79
CA GLY A 185 -6.81 31.28 -8.82
C GLY A 185 -5.37 31.64 -8.45
N GLU A 186 -4.82 31.10 -7.36
CA GLU A 186 -3.38 31.18 -7.12
C GLU A 186 -2.63 30.29 -8.12
N GLU A 187 -1.38 30.64 -8.44
CA GLU A 187 -0.54 29.87 -9.36
C GLU A 187 0.65 29.24 -8.62
N ILE A 188 1.04 28.03 -9.05
CA ILE A 188 2.27 27.41 -8.54
C ILE A 188 3.46 28.26 -9.01
N PRO A 189 4.35 28.70 -8.10
CA PRO A 189 5.49 29.53 -8.49
C PRO A 189 6.39 28.83 -9.53
N ALA A 190 6.89 29.58 -10.51
CA ALA A 190 7.72 29.04 -11.60
C ALA A 190 8.89 28.16 -11.10
N LYS A 191 9.61 28.60 -10.06
CA LYS A 191 10.70 27.83 -9.45
C LYS A 191 10.25 26.46 -8.90
N ILE A 192 9.01 26.33 -8.47
CA ILE A 192 8.42 25.07 -8.00
C ILE A 192 7.97 24.21 -9.18
N LEU A 193 7.41 24.81 -10.24
CA LEU A 193 7.11 24.11 -11.49
C LEU A 193 8.37 23.49 -12.12
N ASP A 194 9.46 24.25 -12.18
CA ASP A 194 10.76 23.76 -12.64
C ASP A 194 11.23 22.59 -11.77
N ALA A 195 11.12 22.72 -10.44
CA ALA A 195 11.50 21.67 -9.51
C ALA A 195 10.67 20.38 -9.64
N LEU A 196 9.40 20.47 -10.06
CA LEU A 196 8.53 19.32 -10.31
C LEU A 196 9.00 18.45 -11.47
N THR A 197 9.77 19.01 -12.41
CA THR A 197 10.25 18.29 -13.61
C THR A 197 11.76 18.04 -13.61
N ASP A 198 12.52 18.73 -12.77
CA ASP A 198 13.98 18.55 -12.66
C ASP A 198 14.38 17.16 -12.13
N SER A 199 15.19 16.43 -12.90
CA SER A 199 15.71 15.11 -12.55
C SER A 199 16.66 15.05 -11.36
N ASN A 200 17.26 16.18 -10.99
CA ASN A 200 18.16 16.27 -9.84
C ASN A 200 17.40 16.48 -8.52
N ILE A 201 16.10 16.76 -8.59
CA ILE A 201 15.27 17.08 -7.44
C ILE A 201 14.40 15.87 -7.08
N ILE A 202 14.52 15.43 -5.82
CA ILE A 202 13.70 14.36 -5.26
C ILE A 202 12.36 14.93 -4.82
N LYS A 203 11.27 14.38 -5.34
CA LYS A 203 9.91 14.66 -4.88
C LYS A 203 9.53 13.61 -3.86
N THR A 204 8.86 13.99 -2.78
CA THR A 204 8.41 13.07 -1.74
C THR A 204 6.95 13.32 -1.42
N ALA A 205 6.20 12.24 -1.24
CA ALA A 205 4.86 12.30 -0.69
C ALA A 205 4.56 11.03 0.11
N PHE A 206 3.52 11.06 0.95
CA PHE A 206 3.15 9.86 1.69
C PHE A 206 2.66 8.75 0.75
N ASN A 207 1.89 9.05 -0.29
CA ASN A 207 1.46 8.08 -1.30
C ASN A 207 1.91 8.50 -2.71
N ALA A 208 3.21 8.71 -2.92
CA ALA A 208 3.78 9.38 -4.10
C ALA A 208 3.25 8.99 -5.48
N SER A 209 2.69 7.79 -5.66
CA SER A 209 1.98 7.43 -6.91
C SER A 209 0.82 8.38 -7.19
N PHE A 210 0.06 8.75 -6.16
CA PHE A 210 -1.10 9.62 -6.27
C PHE A 210 -0.68 11.02 -6.70
N GLU A 211 0.23 11.64 -5.97
CA GLU A 211 0.70 13.01 -6.27
C GLU A 211 1.36 13.06 -7.65
N ARG A 212 2.18 12.07 -8.00
CA ARG A 212 2.87 12.01 -9.29
C ARG A 212 1.90 11.96 -10.47
N VAL A 213 0.88 11.10 -10.41
CA VAL A 213 -0.09 10.93 -11.52
C VAL A 213 -0.98 12.17 -11.63
N CYS A 214 -1.47 12.69 -10.51
CA CYS A 214 -2.30 13.91 -10.47
C CYS A 214 -1.56 15.15 -10.98
N ILE A 215 -0.31 15.36 -10.53
CA ILE A 215 0.51 16.50 -10.98
C ILE A 215 0.91 16.30 -12.45
N GLY A 216 1.24 15.07 -12.86
CA GLY A 216 1.48 14.74 -14.26
C GLY A 216 0.29 15.13 -15.14
N LYS A 217 -0.94 14.74 -14.77
CA LYS A 217 -2.16 15.16 -15.46
C LYS A 217 -2.29 16.68 -15.53
N HIS A 218 -2.09 17.38 -14.41
CA HIS A 218 -2.20 18.83 -14.35
C HIS A 218 -1.19 19.55 -15.27
N LEU A 219 0.02 19.01 -15.41
CA LEU A 219 1.07 19.54 -16.28
C LEU A 219 0.98 19.03 -17.74
N GLY A 220 0.12 18.06 -18.02
CA GLY A 220 0.07 17.37 -19.32
C GLY A 220 1.29 16.49 -19.61
N LEU A 221 1.91 15.93 -18.57
CA LEU A 221 3.16 15.14 -18.65
C LEU A 221 3.03 13.79 -17.92
N THR A 222 3.81 12.80 -18.35
CA THR A 222 4.08 11.60 -17.56
C THR A 222 5.36 11.82 -16.76
N LEU A 223 5.22 12.00 -15.44
CA LEU A 223 6.37 12.27 -14.56
C LEU A 223 7.14 10.98 -14.25
N ASP A 224 8.47 11.05 -14.37
CA ASP A 224 9.38 9.93 -14.16
C ASP A 224 9.36 9.43 -12.69
N PRO A 225 8.95 8.18 -12.41
CA PRO A 225 8.94 7.61 -11.07
C PRO A 225 10.31 7.60 -10.37
N SER A 226 11.41 7.65 -11.13
CA SER A 226 12.78 7.66 -10.59
C SER A 226 13.07 8.86 -9.69
N GLN A 227 12.31 9.95 -9.85
CA GLN A 227 12.42 11.19 -9.08
C GLN A 227 11.53 11.20 -7.83
N TRP A 228 10.65 10.20 -7.64
CA TRP A 228 9.62 10.20 -6.60
C TRP A 228 9.89 9.19 -5.49
N HIS A 229 9.94 9.65 -4.24
CA HIS A 229 10.19 8.85 -3.05
C HIS A 229 8.92 8.74 -2.19
N CYS A 230 8.37 7.53 -2.08
CA CYS A 230 7.15 7.28 -1.33
C CYS A 230 7.40 6.99 0.15
N THR A 231 6.91 7.86 1.04
CA THR A 231 7.06 7.71 2.50
C THR A 231 6.21 6.55 3.04
N GLN A 232 5.04 6.24 2.47
CA GLN A 232 4.24 5.06 2.84
C GLN A 232 5.00 3.76 2.58
N ILE A 233 5.66 3.62 1.42
CA ILE A 233 6.46 2.42 1.12
C ILE A 233 7.57 2.25 2.16
N ARG A 234 8.24 3.33 2.56
CA ARG A 234 9.25 3.29 3.63
C ARG A 234 8.67 2.85 4.97
N ALA A 235 7.44 3.27 5.30
CA ALA A 235 6.75 2.80 6.49
C ALA A 235 6.37 1.31 6.41
N LEU A 236 5.88 0.84 5.25
CA LEU A 236 5.54 -0.57 5.01
C LEU A 236 6.76 -1.49 5.06
N MET A 237 7.93 -1.05 4.60
CA MET A 237 9.20 -1.77 4.75
C MET A 237 9.58 -2.02 6.22
N LEU A 238 9.14 -1.13 7.13
CA LEU A 238 9.27 -1.31 8.57
C LEU A 238 8.13 -2.11 9.20
N GLY A 239 7.12 -2.51 8.44
CA GLY A 239 5.93 -3.22 8.94
C GLY A 239 4.92 -2.32 9.65
N LEU A 240 4.99 -1.00 9.43
CA LEU A 240 4.06 -0.02 9.99
C LEU A 240 2.75 0.07 9.17
N PRO A 241 1.66 0.63 9.72
CA PRO A 241 0.40 0.82 8.99
C PRO A 241 0.54 1.67 7.72
N ALA A 242 -0.29 1.38 6.72
CA ALA A 242 -0.24 2.01 5.41
C ALA A 242 -0.84 3.43 5.35
N SER A 243 -1.71 3.83 6.28
CA SER A 243 -2.35 5.15 6.24
C SER A 243 -1.53 6.20 7.01
N LEU A 244 -1.56 7.46 6.55
CA LEU A 244 -0.83 8.56 7.18
C LEU A 244 -1.22 8.70 8.67
N GLN A 245 -2.53 8.64 8.93
CA GLN A 245 -3.08 8.71 10.28
C GLN A 245 -2.56 7.58 11.18
N SER A 246 -2.78 6.32 10.80
CA SER A 246 -2.43 5.18 11.66
C SER A 246 -0.92 5.05 11.83
N CYS A 247 -0.13 5.39 10.80
CA CYS A 247 1.32 5.43 10.89
C CYS A 247 1.77 6.52 11.91
N GLY A 248 1.22 7.73 11.81
CA GLY A 248 1.50 8.81 12.76
C GLY A 248 1.09 8.50 14.20
N GLU A 249 -0.04 7.80 14.39
CA GLU A 249 -0.50 7.32 15.69
C GLU A 249 0.47 6.29 16.31
N VAL A 250 0.87 5.27 15.55
CA VAL A 250 1.81 4.23 16.01
C VAL A 250 3.20 4.81 16.31
N LEU A 251 3.64 5.79 15.51
CA LEU A 251 4.90 6.50 15.73
C LEU A 251 4.84 7.55 16.85
N LYS A 252 3.67 7.71 17.49
CA LYS A 252 3.40 8.64 18.60
C LYS A 252 3.80 10.08 18.25
N LEU A 253 3.43 10.54 17.06
CA LEU A 253 3.71 11.91 16.65
C LEU A 253 2.95 12.92 17.52
N LYS A 254 3.63 14.03 17.86
CA LYS A 254 3.06 15.14 18.63
C LYS A 254 1.89 15.78 17.88
N HIS A 255 2.06 16.00 16.59
CA HIS A 255 1.03 16.48 15.68
C HIS A 255 0.54 15.32 14.84
N LYS A 256 -0.78 15.19 14.74
CA LYS A 256 -1.47 14.13 14.00
C LYS A 256 -2.27 14.73 12.84
N LYS A 257 -2.59 13.87 11.87
CA LYS A 257 -3.59 14.15 10.84
C LYS A 257 -4.92 14.56 11.50
N LEU A 258 -5.56 15.60 10.97
CA LEU A 258 -6.84 16.09 11.50
C LEU A 258 -7.94 15.08 11.15
N ARG A 259 -8.82 14.77 12.11
CA ARG A 259 -9.86 13.75 11.94
C ARG A 259 -10.97 14.23 11.01
N GLU A 260 -11.19 15.54 10.98
CA GLU A 260 -12.18 16.25 10.18
C GLU A 260 -11.87 16.20 8.67
N GLY A 261 -10.64 15.83 8.28
CA GLY A 261 -10.18 15.78 6.89
C GLY A 261 -11.03 14.89 5.99
N ALA A 262 -11.51 13.75 6.49
CA ALA A 262 -12.34 12.83 5.69
C ALA A 262 -13.65 13.49 5.23
N GLU A 263 -14.27 14.29 6.09
CA GLU A 263 -15.50 15.03 5.75
C GLU A 263 -15.22 16.19 4.79
N LEU A 264 -14.04 16.82 4.89
CA LEU A 264 -13.62 17.89 3.98
C LEU A 264 -13.34 17.36 2.57
N ILE A 265 -12.60 16.25 2.45
CA ILE A 265 -12.39 15.54 1.18
C ILE A 265 -13.74 15.15 0.57
N LYS A 266 -14.62 14.51 1.35
CA LYS A 266 -15.95 14.13 0.85
C LYS A 266 -16.77 15.33 0.37
N TYR A 267 -16.58 16.51 0.98
CA TYR A 267 -17.31 17.71 0.63
C TYR A 267 -16.79 18.38 -0.65
N PHE A 268 -15.46 18.53 -0.80
CA PHE A 268 -14.84 19.29 -1.90
C PHE A 268 -14.29 18.43 -3.04
N SER A 269 -13.88 17.20 -2.77
CA SER A 269 -13.16 16.34 -3.73
C SER A 269 -14.04 15.35 -4.48
N ILE A 270 -15.31 15.21 -4.09
CA ILE A 270 -16.26 14.23 -4.63
C ILE A 270 -17.54 14.97 -5.10
N PRO A 271 -18.19 14.53 -6.19
CA PRO A 271 -19.49 15.07 -6.59
C PRO A 271 -20.52 14.98 -5.46
N CYS A 272 -21.37 16.00 -5.34
CA CYS A 272 -22.47 15.99 -4.39
C CYS A 272 -23.80 15.70 -5.09
N LYS A 273 -24.71 15.01 -4.39
CA LYS A 273 -26.06 14.76 -4.94
C LYS A 273 -26.83 16.07 -5.02
N PRO A 274 -27.55 16.34 -6.12
CA PRO A 274 -28.39 17.54 -6.22
C PRO A 274 -29.56 17.44 -5.24
N THR A 275 -29.71 18.44 -4.37
CA THR A 275 -30.81 18.53 -3.40
C THR A 275 -31.44 19.92 -3.42
N LYS A 276 -32.65 20.04 -2.89
CA LYS A 276 -33.28 21.36 -2.72
C LYS A 276 -32.43 22.28 -1.80
N SER A 277 -31.84 21.71 -0.75
CA SER A 277 -31.06 22.47 0.24
C SER A 277 -29.71 22.97 -0.29
N ASN A 278 -29.15 22.33 -1.32
CA ASN A 278 -27.89 22.73 -1.92
C ASN A 278 -28.06 23.53 -3.23
N GLY A 279 -29.30 23.84 -3.61
CA GLY A 279 -29.61 24.57 -4.84
C GLY A 279 -29.51 23.72 -6.12
N GLY A 280 -29.60 22.39 -6.00
CA GLY A 280 -29.48 21.47 -7.13
C GLY A 280 -28.06 21.30 -7.66
N ARG A 281 -27.04 21.78 -6.93
CA ARG A 281 -25.64 21.67 -7.34
C ARG A 281 -25.14 20.22 -7.29
N THR A 282 -24.21 19.91 -8.18
CA THR A 282 -23.56 18.60 -8.32
C THR A 282 -22.11 18.58 -7.82
N ARG A 283 -21.58 19.75 -7.42
CA ARG A 283 -20.25 19.95 -6.85
C ARG A 283 -20.28 21.05 -5.80
N ASN A 284 -19.46 20.93 -4.75
CA ASN A 284 -19.23 22.03 -3.81
C ASN A 284 -17.93 22.76 -4.16
N LEU A 285 -18.01 24.09 -4.29
CA LEU A 285 -16.90 24.99 -4.54
C LEU A 285 -16.49 25.71 -3.26
N PRO A 286 -15.29 26.31 -3.20
CA PRO A 286 -14.83 27.08 -2.04
C PRO A 286 -15.85 28.11 -1.55
N GLU A 287 -16.53 28.85 -2.44
CA GLU A 287 -17.52 29.85 -2.08
C GLU A 287 -18.78 29.29 -1.41
N HIS A 288 -19.08 27.99 -1.57
CA HIS A 288 -20.24 27.36 -0.95
C HIS A 288 -20.05 27.10 0.55
N ALA A 289 -18.80 27.01 1.02
CA ALA A 289 -18.49 26.82 2.44
C ALA A 289 -17.09 27.38 2.79
N PRO A 290 -16.92 28.72 2.84
CA PRO A 290 -15.61 29.35 3.07
C PRO A 290 -14.91 28.90 4.36
N ASP A 291 -15.66 28.69 5.44
CA ASP A 291 -15.10 28.21 6.72
C ASP A 291 -14.55 26.79 6.60
N LYS A 292 -15.23 25.92 5.84
CA LYS A 292 -14.75 24.56 5.56
C LYS A 292 -13.55 24.62 4.62
N TRP A 293 -13.54 25.53 3.65
CA TRP A 293 -12.40 25.74 2.76
C TRP A 293 -11.15 26.14 3.55
N ALA A 294 -11.27 27.09 4.48
CA ALA A 294 -10.18 27.46 5.38
C ALA A 294 -9.69 26.29 6.26
N GLN A 295 -10.58 25.40 6.69
CA GLN A 295 -10.20 24.16 7.37
C GLN A 295 -9.45 23.20 6.45
N PHE A 296 -9.87 23.09 5.19
CA PHE A 296 -9.26 22.21 4.20
C PHE A 296 -7.84 22.65 3.83
N LYS A 297 -7.62 23.96 3.70
CA LYS A 297 -6.27 24.55 3.60
C LYS A 297 -5.35 24.16 4.75
N ARG A 298 -5.83 24.26 6.00
CA ARG A 298 -5.06 23.86 7.19
C ARG A 298 -4.79 22.36 7.23
N TYR A 299 -5.75 21.56 6.76
CA TYR A 299 -5.64 20.12 6.66
C TYR A 299 -4.52 19.70 5.69
N CYS A 300 -4.51 20.24 4.47
CA CYS A 300 -3.48 19.94 3.47
C CYS A 300 -2.06 20.33 3.96
N ILE A 301 -1.93 21.51 4.58
CA ILE A 301 -0.65 21.92 5.24
C ILE A 301 -0.24 20.90 6.31
N ARG A 302 -1.18 20.48 7.17
CA ARG A 302 -0.91 19.54 8.26
C ARG A 302 -0.48 18.17 7.73
N ASP A 303 -1.02 17.71 6.62
CA ASP A 303 -0.64 16.41 6.05
C ASP A 303 0.83 16.40 5.59
N VAL A 304 1.33 17.48 4.96
CA VAL A 304 2.77 17.64 4.68
C VAL A 304 3.62 17.66 5.96
N GLU A 305 3.17 18.38 7.01
CA GLU A 305 3.88 18.41 8.30
C GLU A 305 4.01 17.01 8.93
N VAL A 306 2.91 16.24 8.91
CA VAL A 306 2.84 14.88 9.44
C VAL A 306 3.68 13.94 8.60
N GLU A 307 3.58 14.00 7.27
CA GLU A 307 4.42 13.22 6.37
C GLU A 307 5.90 13.45 6.69
N LYS A 308 6.36 14.70 6.72
CA LYS A 308 7.76 15.01 7.03
C LYS A 308 8.18 14.48 8.40
N ALA A 309 7.28 14.50 9.38
CA ALA A 309 7.54 13.92 10.70
C ALA A 309 7.67 12.40 10.67
N ILE A 310 6.88 11.71 9.85
CA ILE A 310 7.03 10.27 9.59
C ILE A 310 8.33 10.01 8.83
N GLN A 311 8.59 10.75 7.75
CA GLN A 311 9.77 10.64 6.91
C GLN A 311 11.06 10.71 7.74
N ARG A 312 11.17 11.67 8.67
CA ARG A 312 12.32 11.76 9.60
C ARG A 312 12.55 10.50 10.44
N LYS A 313 11.49 9.74 10.73
CA LYS A 313 11.56 8.49 11.51
C LYS A 313 11.78 7.26 10.64
N VAL A 314 11.16 7.18 9.47
CA VAL A 314 11.17 5.97 8.63
C VAL A 314 12.21 6.00 7.52
N CYS A 315 12.69 7.17 7.09
CA CYS A 315 13.68 7.33 6.02
C CYS A 315 15.13 7.38 6.53
N ASN A 316 15.41 6.69 7.64
CA ASN A 316 16.75 6.59 8.20
C ASN A 316 17.49 5.42 7.53
N ASN A 317 18.63 5.67 6.87
CA ASN A 317 19.35 4.63 6.12
C ASN A 317 20.03 3.56 7.01
N THR A 318 20.26 3.84 8.30
CA THR A 318 20.78 2.84 9.25
C THR A 318 19.68 1.84 9.63
N LEU A 319 18.47 2.34 9.88
CA LEU A 319 17.31 1.54 10.28
C LEU A 319 16.59 0.88 9.10
N ASN A 320 16.38 1.65 8.02
CA ASN A 320 15.52 1.30 6.89
C ASN A 320 16.21 1.62 5.56
N PRO A 321 17.36 1.00 5.24
CA PRO A 321 18.03 1.22 3.96
C PRO A 321 17.14 0.76 2.78
N VAL A 322 17.10 1.56 1.72
CA VAL A 322 16.53 1.14 0.43
C VAL A 322 17.69 0.72 -0.45
N THR A 323 17.72 -0.55 -0.84
CA THR A 323 18.74 -1.04 -1.77
C THR A 323 18.47 -0.50 -3.18
N PRO A 324 19.49 -0.38 -4.04
CA PRO A 324 19.28 -0.05 -5.45
C PRO A 324 18.29 -1.01 -6.13
N PHE A 325 18.32 -2.29 -5.72
CA PHE A 325 17.37 -3.31 -6.15
C PHE A 325 15.91 -2.98 -5.77
N GLU A 326 15.63 -2.64 -4.50
CA GLU A 326 14.28 -2.22 -4.09
C GLU A 326 13.83 -0.95 -4.80
N ARG A 327 14.75 0.00 -5.01
CA ARG A 327 14.46 1.24 -5.72
C ARG A 327 14.06 0.96 -7.18
N ALA A 328 14.80 0.10 -7.87
CA ALA A 328 14.49 -0.29 -9.25
C ALA A 328 13.13 -0.99 -9.34
N LEU A 329 12.79 -1.87 -8.39
CA LEU A 329 11.48 -2.52 -8.37
C LEU A 329 10.32 -1.56 -8.14
N TYR A 330 10.50 -0.56 -7.27
CA TYR A 330 9.51 0.49 -7.10
C TYR A 330 9.31 1.27 -8.40
N ILE A 331 10.40 1.68 -9.08
CA ILE A 331 10.30 2.40 -10.36
C ILE A 331 9.60 1.55 -11.43
N PHE A 332 9.95 0.27 -11.52
CA PHE A 332 9.29 -0.67 -12.42
C PHE A 332 7.79 -0.80 -12.13
N ASP A 333 7.40 -0.97 -10.87
CA ASP A 333 5.98 -1.06 -10.47
C ASP A 333 5.17 0.16 -10.92
N GLN A 334 5.72 1.35 -10.71
CA GLN A 334 5.09 2.60 -11.13
C GLN A 334 5.00 2.70 -12.65
N THR A 335 6.08 2.37 -13.36
CA THR A 335 6.13 2.39 -14.83
C THR A 335 5.17 1.38 -15.45
N MET A 336 5.06 0.19 -14.86
CA MET A 336 4.10 -0.85 -15.28
C MET A 336 2.66 -0.37 -15.09
N ASN A 337 2.36 0.24 -13.94
CA ASN A 337 1.04 0.82 -13.69
C ASN A 337 0.72 1.98 -14.67
N ASP A 338 1.70 2.81 -15.04
CA ASP A 338 1.53 3.87 -16.04
C ASP A 338 1.19 3.30 -17.43
N LYS A 339 1.72 2.13 -17.80
CA LYS A 339 1.48 1.50 -19.11
C LYS A 339 0.15 0.77 -19.22
N GLY A 340 -0.31 0.17 -18.13
CA GLY A 340 -1.56 -0.58 -18.03
C GLY A 340 -1.65 -1.84 -18.90
N VAL A 341 -2.83 -2.45 -18.93
CA VAL A 341 -3.16 -3.64 -19.74
C VAL A 341 -4.52 -3.47 -20.43
N CYS A 342 -4.63 -3.89 -21.69
CA CYS A 342 -5.88 -3.82 -22.44
C CYS A 342 -6.93 -4.78 -21.89
N ILE A 343 -8.19 -4.36 -21.95
CA ILE A 343 -9.34 -5.20 -21.62
C ILE A 343 -10.32 -5.35 -22.78
N ASP A 344 -10.91 -6.54 -22.86
CA ASP A 344 -12.06 -6.79 -23.72
C ASP A 344 -13.33 -6.26 -23.04
N SER A 345 -13.66 -5.01 -23.36
CA SER A 345 -14.85 -4.34 -22.83
C SER A 345 -16.16 -5.00 -23.26
N GLU A 346 -16.20 -5.57 -24.48
CA GLU A 346 -17.39 -6.24 -25.00
C GLU A 346 -17.67 -7.51 -24.20
N LEU A 347 -16.63 -8.33 -23.99
CA LEU A 347 -16.74 -9.52 -23.13
C LEU A 347 -17.20 -9.15 -21.72
N ALA A 348 -16.58 -8.13 -21.10
CA ALA A 348 -16.90 -7.75 -19.74
C ALA A 348 -18.35 -7.25 -19.60
N ASN A 349 -18.80 -6.38 -20.49
CA ASN A 349 -20.17 -5.86 -20.48
C ASN A 349 -21.20 -6.96 -20.74
N ASN A 350 -20.95 -7.84 -21.72
CA ASN A 350 -21.86 -8.93 -22.01
C ASN A 350 -21.91 -9.96 -20.87
N ALA A 351 -20.77 -10.24 -20.23
CA ALA A 351 -20.71 -11.12 -19.07
C ALA A 351 -21.50 -10.58 -17.87
N ILE A 352 -21.50 -9.26 -17.64
CA ILE A 352 -22.33 -8.63 -16.61
C ILE A 352 -23.82 -8.85 -16.95
N ARG A 353 -24.24 -8.49 -18.17
CA ARG A 353 -25.63 -8.67 -18.63
C ARG A 353 -26.11 -10.11 -18.51
N MET A 354 -25.33 -11.06 -19.04
CA MET A 354 -25.68 -12.49 -19.02
C MET A 354 -25.74 -13.06 -17.61
N ASN A 355 -24.89 -12.58 -16.71
CA ASN A 355 -24.99 -12.99 -15.32
C ASN A 355 -26.28 -12.46 -14.68
N ASP A 356 -26.66 -11.21 -14.95
CA ASP A 356 -27.89 -10.64 -14.40
C ASP A 356 -29.11 -11.42 -14.90
N GLU A 357 -29.15 -11.75 -16.19
CA GLU A 357 -30.18 -12.62 -16.80
C GLU A 357 -30.23 -14.00 -16.12
N ALA A 358 -29.09 -14.68 -15.97
CA ALA A 358 -29.03 -15.97 -15.27
C ALA A 358 -29.41 -15.88 -13.79
N GLN A 359 -29.09 -14.78 -13.10
CA GLN A 359 -29.47 -14.58 -11.70
C GLN A 359 -30.98 -14.38 -11.57
N ASP A 360 -31.60 -13.65 -12.49
CA ASP A 360 -33.03 -13.41 -12.51
C ASP A 360 -33.80 -14.71 -12.77
N GLU A 361 -33.35 -15.56 -13.71
CA GLU A 361 -33.94 -16.89 -13.96
C GLU A 361 -33.83 -17.81 -12.75
N LEU A 362 -32.63 -17.92 -12.15
CA LEU A 362 -32.41 -18.73 -10.94
C LEU A 362 -33.24 -18.21 -9.76
N PHE A 363 -33.39 -16.89 -9.63
CA PHE A 363 -34.18 -16.27 -8.58
C PHE A 363 -35.66 -16.55 -8.77
N ALA A 364 -36.19 -16.40 -9.99
CA ALA A 364 -37.58 -16.68 -10.31
C ALA A 364 -37.93 -18.14 -10.02
N GLU A 365 -37.10 -19.10 -10.46
CA GLU A 365 -37.34 -20.52 -10.18
C GLU A 365 -37.28 -20.83 -8.66
N MET A 366 -36.32 -20.22 -7.94
CA MET A 366 -36.28 -20.34 -6.48
C MET A 366 -37.53 -19.76 -5.83
N GLN A 367 -38.08 -18.65 -6.33
CA GLN A 367 -39.33 -18.07 -5.81
C GLN A 367 -40.52 -18.99 -6.07
N GLU A 368 -40.63 -19.58 -7.25
CA GLU A 368 -41.71 -20.52 -7.60
C GLU A 368 -41.73 -21.75 -6.68
N ILE A 369 -40.56 -22.33 -6.39
CA ILE A 369 -40.47 -23.52 -5.53
C ILE A 369 -40.71 -23.16 -4.05
N THR A 370 -40.17 -22.02 -3.60
CA THR A 370 -40.15 -21.68 -2.17
C THR A 370 -41.34 -20.85 -1.71
N ASN A 371 -42.00 -20.13 -2.62
CA ASN A 371 -42.96 -19.05 -2.34
C ASN A 371 -42.43 -17.95 -1.42
N LEU A 372 -41.11 -17.75 -1.37
CA LEU A 372 -40.48 -16.68 -0.59
C LEU A 372 -40.44 -15.38 -1.39
N GLU A 373 -40.65 -14.25 -0.73
CA GLU A 373 -40.43 -12.93 -1.35
C GLU A 373 -38.98 -12.75 -1.79
N ASN A 374 -38.02 -13.22 -0.99
CA ASN A 374 -36.60 -13.15 -1.32
C ASN A 374 -35.88 -14.44 -0.93
N PRO A 375 -35.83 -15.45 -1.82
CA PRO A 375 -35.15 -16.72 -1.56
C PRO A 375 -33.61 -16.59 -1.49
N ASN A 376 -33.04 -15.45 -1.90
CA ASN A 376 -31.61 -15.16 -1.70
C ASN A 376 -31.28 -14.76 -0.26
N SER A 377 -32.28 -14.29 0.52
CA SER A 377 -32.10 -13.95 1.93
C SER A 377 -31.72 -15.20 2.75
N PRO A 378 -30.52 -15.26 3.36
CA PRO A 378 -30.11 -16.41 4.16
C PRO A 378 -31.05 -16.71 5.32
N VAL A 379 -31.73 -15.69 5.86
CA VAL A 379 -32.67 -15.84 6.97
C VAL A 379 -33.96 -16.52 6.49
N GLN A 380 -34.58 -15.99 5.42
CA GLN A 380 -35.83 -16.55 4.88
C GLN A 380 -35.61 -17.98 4.39
N LEU A 381 -34.50 -18.23 3.69
CA LEU A 381 -34.21 -19.56 3.18
C LEU A 381 -33.92 -20.58 4.30
N LYS A 382 -33.21 -20.19 5.37
CA LYS A 382 -33.02 -21.06 6.54
C LYS A 382 -34.35 -21.42 7.19
N GLN A 383 -35.27 -20.47 7.31
CA GLN A 383 -36.62 -20.71 7.85
C GLN A 383 -37.40 -21.69 6.97
N TRP A 384 -37.41 -21.50 5.65
CA TRP A 384 -38.06 -22.40 4.71
C TRP A 384 -37.47 -23.82 4.78
N LEU A 385 -36.13 -23.96 4.74
CA LEU A 385 -35.45 -25.24 4.88
C LEU A 385 -35.74 -25.90 6.23
N SER A 386 -35.78 -25.12 7.31
CA SER A 386 -36.14 -25.63 8.63
C SER A 386 -37.55 -26.19 8.69
N SER A 387 -38.51 -25.54 8.03
CA SER A 387 -39.88 -26.03 7.95
C SER A 387 -39.99 -27.34 7.15
N LYS A 388 -39.25 -27.45 6.04
CA LYS A 388 -39.26 -28.63 5.16
C LYS A 388 -38.53 -29.83 5.75
N LEU A 389 -37.44 -29.59 6.48
CA LEU A 389 -36.59 -30.64 7.06
C LEU A 389 -36.92 -30.95 8.52
N GLY A 390 -37.84 -30.22 9.15
CA GLY A 390 -38.26 -30.44 10.54
C GLY A 390 -37.18 -30.15 11.59
N ARG A 391 -36.11 -29.42 11.23
CA ARG A 391 -35.01 -29.10 12.15
C ARG A 391 -34.44 -27.69 11.91
N PRO A 392 -33.94 -26.99 12.96
CA PRO A 392 -33.29 -25.70 12.80
C PRO A 392 -32.04 -25.77 11.92
N ILE A 393 -31.95 -24.90 10.91
CA ILE A 393 -30.78 -24.80 10.02
C ILE A 393 -29.90 -23.63 10.44
N GLN A 394 -28.69 -23.92 10.89
CA GLN A 394 -27.76 -22.89 11.37
C GLN A 394 -26.86 -22.34 10.26
N SER A 395 -26.54 -23.15 9.25
CA SER A 395 -25.61 -22.78 8.19
C SER A 395 -26.11 -23.21 6.81
N LEU A 396 -25.71 -22.42 5.81
CA LEU A 396 -25.95 -22.68 4.38
C LEU A 396 -24.61 -22.70 3.63
N ALA A 397 -23.50 -22.97 4.33
CA ALA A 397 -22.22 -23.12 3.68
C ALA A 397 -22.27 -24.33 2.74
N LYS A 398 -21.35 -24.36 1.76
CA LYS A 398 -21.38 -25.34 0.67
C LYS A 398 -21.45 -26.80 1.15
N GLU A 399 -20.71 -27.15 2.20
CA GLU A 399 -20.71 -28.53 2.72
C GLU A 399 -21.99 -28.84 3.49
N ASP A 400 -22.47 -27.90 4.31
CA ASP A 400 -23.76 -28.04 4.99
C ASP A 400 -24.90 -28.21 3.98
N ALA A 401 -24.90 -27.44 2.88
CA ALA A 401 -25.90 -27.54 1.82
C ALA A 401 -25.93 -28.94 1.17
N LYS A 402 -24.78 -29.60 0.98
CA LYS A 402 -24.75 -30.98 0.47
C LYS A 402 -25.31 -31.98 1.47
N GLU A 403 -24.97 -31.83 2.75
CA GLU A 403 -25.52 -32.67 3.81
C GLU A 403 -27.05 -32.50 3.87
N LEU A 404 -27.53 -31.26 3.82
CA LEU A 404 -28.96 -30.93 3.81
C LEU A 404 -29.70 -31.51 2.59
N ALA A 405 -29.04 -31.65 1.44
CA ALA A 405 -29.63 -32.26 0.26
C ALA A 405 -29.75 -33.80 0.37
N THR A 406 -28.99 -34.43 1.27
CA THR A 406 -28.96 -35.89 1.42
C THR A 406 -30.26 -36.39 2.08
N GLY A 407 -31.03 -37.19 1.35
CA GLY A 407 -32.32 -37.70 1.83
C GLY A 407 -33.46 -36.68 1.86
N ALA A 408 -33.25 -35.46 1.34
CA ALA A 408 -34.27 -34.42 1.27
C ALA A 408 -35.22 -34.60 0.07
N SER A 409 -36.34 -33.85 0.08
CA SER A 409 -37.27 -33.78 -1.04
C SER A 409 -36.63 -33.15 -2.28
N GLU A 410 -37.21 -33.43 -3.45
CA GLU A 410 -36.73 -32.87 -4.72
C GLU A 410 -36.75 -31.34 -4.74
N ASP A 411 -37.78 -30.71 -4.18
CA ASP A 411 -37.85 -29.24 -4.01
C ASP A 411 -36.64 -28.69 -3.23
N VAL A 412 -36.29 -29.33 -2.11
CA VAL A 412 -35.17 -28.90 -1.26
C VAL A 412 -33.85 -29.09 -2.00
N LYS A 413 -33.67 -30.23 -2.67
CA LYS A 413 -32.48 -30.48 -3.50
C LYS A 413 -32.36 -29.46 -4.61
N ARG A 414 -33.46 -29.14 -5.31
CA ARG A 414 -33.47 -28.17 -6.40
C ARG A 414 -33.14 -26.76 -5.91
N VAL A 415 -33.74 -26.28 -4.83
CA VAL A 415 -33.44 -24.95 -4.26
C VAL A 415 -31.99 -24.86 -3.78
N LEU A 416 -31.46 -25.89 -3.13
CA LEU A 416 -30.05 -25.92 -2.71
C LEU A 416 -29.10 -25.94 -3.92
N TYR A 417 -29.48 -26.61 -5.01
CA TYR A 417 -28.76 -26.62 -6.28
C TYR A 417 -28.77 -25.23 -6.94
N LEU A 418 -29.95 -24.62 -7.12
CA LEU A 418 -30.12 -23.27 -7.69
C LEU A 418 -29.32 -22.23 -6.92
N ARG A 419 -29.39 -22.26 -5.58
CA ARG A 419 -28.56 -21.41 -4.72
C ARG A 419 -27.06 -21.64 -4.94
N SER A 420 -26.64 -22.90 -5.11
CA SER A 420 -25.23 -23.20 -5.39
C SER A 420 -24.80 -22.62 -6.73
N MET A 421 -25.68 -22.59 -7.73
CA MET A 421 -25.41 -21.95 -9.02
C MET A 421 -25.32 -20.42 -8.86
N SER A 422 -26.28 -19.81 -8.15
CA SER A 422 -26.33 -18.36 -7.97
C SER A 422 -25.20 -17.82 -7.08
N SER A 423 -24.64 -18.64 -6.20
CA SER A 423 -23.56 -18.23 -5.28
C SER A 423 -22.21 -17.92 -5.94
N LYS A 424 -22.01 -18.28 -7.22
CA LYS A 424 -20.76 -18.03 -7.97
C LYS A 424 -20.82 -16.73 -8.81
N THR A 425 -21.35 -15.64 -8.25
CA THR A 425 -21.36 -14.33 -8.91
C THR A 425 -19.99 -13.67 -8.89
N SER A 426 -19.13 -14.04 -9.84
CA SER A 426 -17.82 -13.38 -10.00
C SER A 426 -17.87 -12.16 -10.94
N VAL A 427 -19.05 -11.56 -11.17
CA VAL A 427 -19.21 -10.36 -11.99
C VAL A 427 -18.59 -9.10 -11.43
N LYS A 428 -18.41 -9.02 -10.10
CA LYS A 428 -17.74 -7.88 -9.45
C LYS A 428 -16.38 -7.56 -10.05
N LYS A 429 -15.71 -8.55 -10.63
CA LYS A 429 -14.44 -8.34 -11.33
C LYS A 429 -14.63 -7.69 -12.69
N TYR A 430 -15.64 -8.09 -13.46
CA TYR A 430 -16.01 -7.40 -14.70
C TYR A 430 -16.49 -5.98 -14.41
N GLU A 431 -17.33 -5.76 -13.39
CA GLU A 431 -17.74 -4.42 -12.95
C GLU A 431 -16.55 -3.56 -12.56
N ALA A 432 -15.60 -4.10 -11.80
CA ALA A 432 -14.37 -3.38 -11.47
C ALA A 432 -13.53 -3.05 -12.72
N MET A 433 -13.49 -3.95 -13.72
CA MET A 433 -12.83 -3.67 -15.00
C MET A 433 -13.53 -2.54 -15.77
N THR A 434 -14.86 -2.55 -15.84
CA THR A 434 -15.60 -1.55 -16.62
C THR A 434 -15.53 -0.17 -15.96
N LEU A 435 -15.60 -0.11 -14.62
CA LEU A 435 -15.51 1.13 -13.84
C LEU A 435 -14.09 1.73 -13.81
N ALA A 436 -13.05 0.90 -13.81
CA ALA A 436 -11.65 1.34 -13.74
C ALA A 436 -10.99 1.56 -15.11
N LYS A 437 -11.70 1.28 -16.20
CA LYS A 437 -11.20 1.46 -17.55
C LYS A 437 -10.88 2.92 -17.82
N CYS A 438 -9.69 3.18 -18.36
CA CYS A 438 -9.30 4.50 -18.86
C CYS A 438 -9.67 4.66 -20.34
N SER A 439 -9.58 5.88 -20.84
CA SER A 439 -9.91 6.34 -22.19
C SER A 439 -9.06 5.68 -23.27
N ASP A 440 -7.88 5.18 -22.90
CA ASP A 440 -6.99 4.36 -23.73
C ASP A 440 -7.40 2.87 -23.80
N ASN A 441 -8.57 2.52 -23.23
CA ASN A 441 -9.12 1.17 -23.14
C ASN A 441 -8.26 0.19 -22.32
N LYS A 442 -7.48 0.71 -21.36
CA LYS A 442 -6.67 -0.09 -20.45
C LYS A 442 -7.11 0.02 -19.00
N LEU A 443 -6.65 -0.96 -18.22
CA LEU A 443 -6.61 -0.91 -16.78
C LEU A 443 -5.20 -0.60 -16.29
N HIS A 444 -5.13 0.33 -15.36
CA HIS A 444 -3.92 0.75 -14.67
C HIS A 444 -4.02 0.38 -13.19
N ASP A 445 -2.97 0.62 -12.43
CA ASP A 445 -2.97 0.50 -10.96
C ASP A 445 -3.37 -0.88 -10.41
N LEU A 446 -3.17 -1.96 -11.18
CA LEU A 446 -3.59 -3.32 -10.80
C LEU A 446 -2.76 -3.89 -9.64
N LEU A 447 -1.57 -3.35 -9.41
CA LEU A 447 -0.61 -3.84 -8.42
C LEU A 447 -0.06 -2.70 -7.59
N GLN A 448 0.17 -2.98 -6.31
CA GLN A 448 0.87 -2.07 -5.38
C GLN A 448 2.15 -2.71 -4.87
N PHE A 449 3.29 -2.06 -5.13
CA PHE A 449 4.58 -2.40 -4.53
C PHE A 449 4.50 -2.46 -3.00
N TYR A 450 5.12 -3.49 -2.42
CA TYR A 450 5.21 -3.66 -0.95
C TYR A 450 3.84 -3.74 -0.23
N GLY A 451 2.79 -4.21 -0.90
CA GLY A 451 1.46 -4.35 -0.30
C GLY A 451 1.33 -5.46 0.77
N ALA A 452 2.28 -6.40 0.83
CA ALA A 452 2.36 -7.44 1.85
C ALA A 452 3.64 -7.31 2.70
N LYS A 453 3.59 -7.81 3.94
CA LYS A 453 4.73 -7.76 4.89
C LYS A 453 6.02 -8.41 4.36
N THR A 454 5.88 -9.44 3.52
CA THR A 454 7.01 -10.14 2.89
C THR A 454 7.65 -9.33 1.76
N GLY A 455 7.10 -8.17 1.43
CA GLY A 455 7.48 -7.32 0.30
C GLY A 455 6.77 -7.66 -1.00
N ARG A 456 5.93 -8.71 -1.03
CA ARG A 456 5.13 -9.06 -2.21
C ARG A 456 4.20 -7.92 -2.59
N TRP A 457 3.98 -7.79 -3.90
CA TRP A 457 2.94 -6.94 -4.45
C TRP A 457 1.57 -7.40 -3.97
N ALA A 458 0.65 -6.45 -3.85
CA ALA A 458 -0.74 -6.75 -3.59
C ALA A 458 -1.59 -6.32 -4.79
N GLY A 459 -2.58 -7.15 -5.14
CA GLY A 459 -3.55 -6.81 -6.17
C GLY A 459 -4.47 -5.69 -5.71
N ARG A 460 -4.79 -4.77 -6.62
CA ARG A 460 -5.73 -3.66 -6.45
C ARG A 460 -6.81 -3.74 -7.54
N ILE A 461 -7.90 -3.01 -7.34
CA ILE A 461 -9.05 -2.94 -8.25
C ILE A 461 -9.66 -4.34 -8.51
N VAL A 462 -9.22 -5.04 -9.55
CA VAL A 462 -9.68 -6.40 -9.94
C VAL A 462 -9.09 -7.50 -9.04
N GLN A 463 -8.02 -7.20 -8.30
CA GLN A 463 -7.24 -8.14 -7.50
C GLN A 463 -6.77 -9.35 -8.32
N VAL A 464 -5.81 -9.12 -9.21
CA VAL A 464 -5.30 -10.13 -10.17
C VAL A 464 -4.76 -11.42 -9.52
N HIS A 465 -4.26 -11.34 -8.27
CA HIS A 465 -3.83 -12.50 -7.48
C HIS A 465 -4.98 -13.42 -7.04
N ASN A 466 -6.22 -12.95 -7.07
CA ASN A 466 -7.41 -13.70 -6.64
C ASN A 466 -8.31 -14.09 -7.83
N LEU A 467 -7.79 -14.14 -9.05
CA LEU A 467 -8.57 -14.51 -10.24
C LEU A 467 -8.91 -16.01 -10.23
N PRO A 468 -10.19 -16.39 -10.49
CA PRO A 468 -10.61 -17.79 -10.60
C PRO A 468 -9.74 -18.57 -11.59
N ARG A 469 -9.58 -19.88 -11.36
CA ARG A 469 -8.86 -20.74 -12.30
C ARG A 469 -9.76 -21.11 -13.47
N ASN A 470 -9.13 -21.30 -14.62
CA ASN A 470 -9.72 -21.90 -15.79
C ASN A 470 -9.89 -23.42 -15.57
N SER A 471 -11.08 -23.98 -15.85
CA SER A 471 -11.32 -25.43 -15.74
C SER A 471 -12.10 -26.04 -16.91
N SER A 472 -12.81 -25.23 -17.68
CA SER A 472 -13.52 -25.63 -18.89
C SER A 472 -12.53 -25.99 -20.01
N LYS A 473 -12.88 -27.01 -20.81
CA LYS A 473 -12.04 -27.49 -21.91
C LYS A 473 -12.13 -26.62 -23.17
N ASP A 474 -13.21 -25.85 -23.34
CA ASP A 474 -13.43 -25.01 -24.51
C ASP A 474 -13.75 -23.56 -24.12
N LEU A 475 -12.75 -22.87 -23.58
CA LEU A 475 -12.87 -21.46 -23.19
C LEU A 475 -12.99 -20.53 -24.39
N ALA A 476 -12.43 -20.91 -25.54
CA ALA A 476 -12.50 -20.10 -26.75
C ALA A 476 -13.95 -20.00 -27.26
N LEU A 477 -14.66 -21.13 -27.33
CA LEU A 477 -16.08 -21.13 -27.69
C LEU A 477 -16.92 -20.35 -26.67
N ALA A 478 -16.75 -20.61 -25.37
CA ALA A 478 -17.48 -19.88 -24.33
C ALA A 478 -17.27 -18.36 -24.45
N ARG A 479 -16.03 -17.94 -24.68
CA ARG A 479 -15.67 -16.54 -24.86
C ARG A 479 -16.35 -15.93 -26.08
N GLU A 480 -16.36 -16.62 -27.22
CA GLU A 480 -17.02 -16.16 -28.43
C GLU A 480 -18.54 -16.04 -28.28
N LEU A 481 -19.19 -17.00 -27.61
CA LEU A 481 -20.63 -16.93 -27.34
C LEU A 481 -20.98 -15.73 -26.45
N VAL A 482 -20.18 -15.46 -25.41
CA VAL A 482 -20.37 -14.26 -24.58
C VAL A 482 -20.18 -12.98 -25.39
N LYS A 483 -19.15 -12.89 -26.24
CA LYS A 483 -18.95 -11.72 -27.12
C LYS A 483 -20.11 -11.51 -28.09
N LYS A 484 -20.67 -12.58 -28.66
CA LYS A 484 -21.84 -12.52 -29.54
C LYS A 484 -23.16 -12.25 -28.81
N ASN A 485 -23.12 -12.19 -27.48
CA ASN A 485 -24.30 -12.12 -26.62
C ASN A 485 -25.30 -13.28 -26.85
N ASP A 486 -24.81 -14.49 -27.05
CA ASP A 486 -25.63 -15.68 -27.27
C ASP A 486 -25.84 -16.45 -25.96
N PHE A 487 -26.80 -15.98 -25.15
CA PHE A 487 -27.08 -16.54 -23.82
C PHE A 487 -27.60 -17.99 -23.90
N GLU A 488 -28.57 -18.22 -24.77
CA GLU A 488 -29.22 -19.53 -24.96
C GLU A 488 -28.20 -20.60 -25.36
N LEU A 489 -27.33 -20.32 -26.34
CA LEU A 489 -26.33 -21.30 -26.75
C LEU A 489 -25.23 -21.48 -25.69
N LEU A 490 -24.88 -20.43 -24.94
CA LEU A 490 -23.93 -20.53 -23.84
C LEU A 490 -24.46 -21.45 -22.73
N GLU A 491 -25.73 -21.28 -22.34
CA GLU A 491 -26.39 -22.12 -21.35
C GLU A 491 -26.50 -23.56 -21.85
N LEU A 492 -26.97 -23.77 -23.09
CA LEU A 492 -27.10 -25.11 -23.67
C LEU A 492 -25.76 -25.85 -23.73
N THR A 493 -24.67 -25.13 -23.99
CA THR A 493 -23.34 -25.73 -24.16
C THR A 493 -22.62 -25.98 -22.84
N PHE A 494 -22.69 -25.04 -21.88
CA PHE A 494 -21.88 -25.08 -20.65
C PHE A 494 -22.71 -25.29 -19.38
N GLY A 495 -24.04 -25.28 -19.46
CA GLY A 495 -24.96 -25.39 -18.35
C GLY A 495 -24.94 -24.14 -17.48
N ASN A 496 -24.15 -24.18 -16.40
CA ASN A 496 -24.13 -23.08 -15.44
C ASN A 496 -23.41 -21.83 -15.99
N VAL A 497 -24.20 -20.87 -16.50
CA VAL A 497 -23.72 -19.60 -17.05
C VAL A 497 -22.86 -18.83 -16.04
N CYS A 498 -23.30 -18.70 -14.78
CA CYS A 498 -22.54 -17.99 -13.74
C CYS A 498 -21.13 -18.59 -13.53
N ASP A 499 -21.03 -19.92 -13.59
CA ASP A 499 -19.75 -20.61 -13.46
C ASP A 499 -18.82 -20.38 -14.65
N ILE A 500 -19.30 -20.53 -15.88
CA ILE A 500 -18.47 -20.31 -17.07
C ILE A 500 -18.03 -18.84 -17.18
N LEU A 501 -18.91 -17.89 -16.87
CA LEU A 501 -18.55 -16.46 -16.82
C LEU A 501 -17.45 -16.18 -15.79
N SER A 502 -17.48 -16.83 -14.63
CA SER A 502 -16.43 -16.73 -13.60
C SER A 502 -15.08 -17.25 -14.10
N GLN A 503 -15.08 -18.33 -14.89
CA GLN A 503 -13.87 -18.89 -15.50
C GLN A 503 -13.30 -17.99 -16.61
N LEU A 504 -14.14 -17.21 -17.29
CA LEU A 504 -13.72 -16.31 -18.38
C LEU A 504 -13.03 -15.03 -17.92
N ILE A 505 -13.01 -14.70 -16.62
CA ILE A 505 -12.52 -13.39 -16.14
C ILE A 505 -11.08 -13.12 -16.54
N ARG A 506 -10.21 -14.14 -16.50
CA ARG A 506 -8.82 -13.98 -16.95
C ARG A 506 -8.73 -13.57 -18.42
N THR A 507 -9.62 -14.12 -19.24
CA THR A 507 -9.64 -13.91 -20.70
C THR A 507 -10.07 -12.49 -21.11
N ALA A 508 -10.59 -11.71 -20.16
CA ALA A 508 -10.88 -10.30 -20.35
C ALA A 508 -9.61 -9.44 -20.46
N PHE A 509 -8.48 -9.88 -19.90
CA PHE A 509 -7.19 -9.22 -20.11
C PHE A 509 -6.61 -9.70 -21.45
N ILE A 510 -6.42 -8.78 -22.38
CA ILE A 510 -6.03 -9.07 -23.76
C ILE A 510 -4.72 -8.35 -24.10
N ALA A 511 -3.98 -8.89 -25.06
CA ALA A 511 -2.93 -8.11 -25.71
C ALA A 511 -3.56 -7.02 -26.59
N LYS A 512 -2.84 -5.90 -26.78
CA LYS A 512 -3.19 -4.91 -27.80
C LYS A 512 -3.11 -5.50 -29.22
N GLU A 513 -3.69 -4.79 -30.18
CA GLU A 513 -3.69 -5.19 -31.58
C GLU A 513 -2.27 -5.43 -32.12
N ASN A 514 -2.07 -6.51 -32.89
CA ASN A 514 -0.79 -6.99 -33.42
C ASN A 514 0.23 -7.48 -32.37
N TYR A 515 -0.21 -7.67 -31.12
CA TYR A 515 0.59 -8.22 -30.03
C TYR A 515 -0.06 -9.49 -29.47
N THR A 516 0.72 -10.24 -28.70
CA THR A 516 0.27 -11.41 -27.93
C THR A 516 0.90 -11.37 -26.54
N LEU A 517 0.34 -12.13 -25.61
CA LEU A 517 0.90 -12.30 -24.28
C LEU A 517 1.85 -13.51 -24.24
N CYS A 518 3.05 -13.31 -23.73
CA CYS A 518 3.94 -14.35 -23.25
C CYS A 518 3.81 -14.43 -21.72
N VAL A 519 3.29 -15.56 -21.25
CA VAL A 519 3.12 -15.83 -19.82
C VAL A 519 4.23 -16.78 -19.38
N CYS A 520 4.93 -16.46 -18.30
CA CYS A 520 6.01 -17.31 -17.78
C CYS A 520 6.02 -17.30 -16.25
N ASP A 521 6.10 -18.47 -15.63
CA ASP A 521 6.12 -18.66 -14.17
C ASP A 521 7.36 -19.39 -13.67
N PHE A 522 7.60 -19.32 -12.37
CA PHE A 522 8.52 -20.23 -11.70
C PHE A 522 7.80 -21.49 -11.22
N SER A 523 8.29 -22.66 -11.64
CA SER A 523 7.71 -23.92 -11.17
C SER A 523 8.05 -24.18 -9.70
N ALA A 524 7.06 -24.06 -8.81
CA ALA A 524 7.17 -24.39 -7.37
C ALA A 524 8.30 -23.64 -6.62
N ILE A 525 8.43 -22.33 -6.85
CA ILE A 525 9.53 -21.51 -6.32
C ILE A 525 9.70 -21.62 -4.79
N GLU A 526 8.62 -21.60 -4.02
CA GLU A 526 8.72 -21.63 -2.55
C GLU A 526 9.31 -22.94 -2.03
N ALA A 527 8.95 -24.07 -2.65
CA ALA A 527 9.51 -25.38 -2.32
C ALA A 527 11.01 -25.46 -2.67
N ARG A 528 11.44 -24.81 -3.76
CA ARG A 528 12.85 -24.70 -4.13
C ARG A 528 13.62 -23.83 -3.14
N VAL A 529 13.07 -22.67 -2.78
CA VAL A 529 13.70 -21.72 -1.87
C VAL A 529 13.86 -22.31 -0.47
N ILE A 530 12.85 -22.97 0.08
CA ILE A 530 13.00 -23.58 1.42
C ILE A 530 14.01 -24.72 1.43
N ALA A 531 14.02 -25.57 0.40
CA ALA A 531 15.01 -26.65 0.27
C ALA A 531 16.43 -26.09 0.14
N TRP A 532 16.61 -25.03 -0.65
CA TRP A 532 17.90 -24.34 -0.79
C TRP A 532 18.35 -23.70 0.52
N LEU A 533 17.46 -22.98 1.19
CA LEU A 533 17.76 -22.30 2.45
C LEU A 533 18.13 -23.30 3.56
N ALA A 534 17.45 -24.44 3.61
CA ALA A 534 17.72 -25.50 4.57
C ALA A 534 18.97 -26.34 4.21
N GLY A 535 19.40 -26.36 2.95
CA GLY A 535 20.39 -27.33 2.45
C GLY A 535 19.83 -28.75 2.33
N GLU A 536 18.56 -28.90 1.98
CA GLU A 536 17.90 -30.20 1.84
C GLU A 536 18.25 -30.86 0.50
N GLU A 537 19.44 -31.45 0.44
CA GLU A 537 20.08 -31.88 -0.82
C GLU A 537 19.26 -32.85 -1.68
N TRP A 538 18.48 -33.74 -1.07
CA TRP A 538 17.71 -34.70 -1.88
C TRP A 538 16.61 -34.00 -2.68
N ARG A 539 15.96 -32.96 -2.12
CA ARG A 539 14.99 -32.14 -2.85
C ARG A 539 15.68 -31.33 -3.93
N LEU A 540 16.83 -30.75 -3.61
CA LEU A 540 17.63 -29.99 -4.59
C LEU A 540 18.06 -30.88 -5.77
N LYS A 541 18.41 -32.15 -5.53
CA LYS A 541 18.68 -33.12 -6.60
C LYS A 541 17.45 -33.38 -7.49
N VAL A 542 16.26 -33.54 -6.91
CA VAL A 542 15.02 -33.67 -7.68
C VAL A 542 14.78 -32.42 -8.53
N PHE A 543 14.96 -31.23 -7.95
CA PHE A 543 14.77 -29.96 -8.64
C PHE A 543 15.78 -29.67 -9.75
N ARG A 544 17.01 -30.17 -9.64
CA ARG A 544 18.06 -30.12 -10.68
C ARG A 544 17.84 -31.17 -11.78
N GLY A 545 17.12 -32.26 -11.47
CA GLY A 545 16.80 -33.36 -12.38
C GLY A 545 15.37 -33.29 -12.93
N SER A 546 14.50 -34.20 -12.47
CA SER A 546 13.14 -34.38 -13.00
C SER A 546 12.19 -33.19 -12.71
N GLY A 547 12.42 -32.46 -11.63
CA GLY A 547 11.51 -31.42 -11.13
C GLY A 547 10.22 -31.94 -10.49
N ARG A 548 10.00 -33.26 -10.45
CA ARG A 548 8.77 -33.92 -9.98
C ARG A 548 8.71 -34.05 -8.46
N ILE A 549 8.75 -32.90 -7.78
CA ILE A 549 8.88 -32.86 -6.31
C ILE A 549 7.72 -33.52 -5.58
N TYR A 550 6.48 -33.43 -6.08
CA TYR A 550 5.33 -33.98 -5.39
C TYR A 550 5.34 -35.52 -5.40
N GLU A 551 5.74 -36.10 -6.53
CA GLU A 551 5.94 -37.54 -6.68
C GLU A 551 7.13 -38.02 -5.84
N ALA A 552 8.26 -37.32 -5.88
CA ALA A 552 9.43 -37.66 -5.07
C ALA A 552 9.14 -37.57 -3.55
N SER A 553 8.42 -36.54 -3.11
CA SER A 553 7.97 -36.40 -1.72
C SER A 553 7.03 -37.54 -1.32
N ALA A 554 6.03 -37.87 -2.16
CA ALA A 554 5.14 -38.99 -1.90
C ALA A 554 5.89 -40.33 -1.82
N ALA A 555 6.78 -40.61 -2.78
CA ALA A 555 7.61 -41.80 -2.83
C ALA A 555 8.40 -41.99 -1.53
N ARG A 556 9.04 -40.91 -1.05
CA ARG A 556 9.85 -40.94 0.16
C ARG A 556 9.03 -41.03 1.45
N MET A 557 7.87 -40.39 1.49
CA MET A 557 6.96 -40.45 2.64
C MET A 557 6.34 -41.84 2.83
N PHE A 558 5.96 -42.50 1.73
CA PHE A 558 5.24 -43.78 1.75
C PHE A 558 6.13 -44.99 1.44
N GLY A 559 7.41 -44.79 1.12
CA GLY A 559 8.36 -45.88 0.84
C GLY A 559 8.07 -46.64 -0.47
N VAL A 560 7.54 -45.95 -1.48
CA VAL A 560 7.20 -46.53 -2.79
C VAL A 560 8.14 -46.02 -3.89
N ASP A 561 8.23 -46.71 -5.02
CA ASP A 561 9.03 -46.25 -6.17
C ASP A 561 8.38 -45.03 -6.85
N GLU A 562 9.14 -43.94 -6.99
CA GLU A 562 8.72 -42.69 -7.65
C GLU A 562 8.19 -42.94 -9.06
N LYS A 563 8.75 -43.90 -9.80
CA LYS A 563 8.33 -44.21 -11.19
C LYS A 563 6.91 -44.73 -11.28
N THR A 564 6.36 -45.26 -10.19
CA THR A 564 4.99 -45.80 -10.14
C THR A 564 3.94 -44.71 -9.89
N ILE A 565 4.37 -43.49 -9.56
CA ILE A 565 3.49 -42.36 -9.27
C ILE A 565 3.28 -41.54 -10.55
N THR A 566 2.11 -41.72 -11.17
CA THR A 566 1.66 -40.93 -12.32
C THR A 566 1.10 -39.57 -11.89
N HIS A 567 0.86 -38.67 -12.86
CA HIS A 567 0.31 -37.33 -12.60
C HIS A 567 -1.06 -37.38 -11.89
N ASP A 568 -1.88 -38.39 -12.20
CA ASP A 568 -3.23 -38.56 -11.66
C ASP A 568 -3.28 -39.49 -10.44
N SER A 569 -2.11 -39.96 -9.98
CA SER A 569 -2.02 -40.82 -8.80
C SER A 569 -2.51 -40.09 -7.53
N PRO A 570 -3.38 -40.72 -6.71
CA PRO A 570 -3.77 -40.18 -5.40
C PRO A 570 -2.57 -39.91 -4.49
N LEU A 571 -1.48 -40.69 -4.62
CA LEU A 571 -0.25 -40.49 -3.85
C LEU A 571 0.42 -39.16 -4.17
N ARG A 572 0.40 -38.73 -5.44
CA ARG A 572 0.93 -37.42 -5.85
C ARG A 572 0.15 -36.29 -5.19
N GLN A 573 -1.18 -36.41 -5.12
CA GLN A 573 -2.01 -35.40 -4.45
C GLN A 573 -1.67 -35.30 -2.95
N LYS A 574 -1.48 -36.44 -2.26
CA LYS A 574 -1.02 -36.47 -0.87
C LYS A 574 0.36 -35.80 -0.72
N GLY A 575 1.31 -36.11 -1.60
CA GLY A 575 2.64 -35.49 -1.63
C GLY A 575 2.59 -33.98 -1.87
N LYS A 576 1.74 -33.51 -2.78
CA LYS A 576 1.52 -32.08 -3.07
C LYS A 576 1.00 -31.32 -1.87
N ILE A 577 -0.04 -31.83 -1.23
CA ILE A 577 -0.62 -31.20 -0.04
C ILE A 577 0.39 -31.16 1.10
N ALA A 578 1.14 -32.25 1.31
CA ALA A 578 2.19 -32.29 2.31
C ALA A 578 3.28 -31.25 2.06
N GLU A 579 3.79 -31.15 0.82
CA GLU A 579 4.86 -30.21 0.47
C GLU A 579 4.42 -28.75 0.64
N LEU A 580 3.15 -28.43 0.33
CA LEU A 580 2.60 -27.08 0.50
C LEU A 580 2.24 -26.74 1.94
N ALA A 581 1.77 -27.71 2.72
CA ALA A 581 1.26 -27.46 4.08
C ALA A 581 2.33 -27.54 5.17
N LEU A 582 3.32 -28.43 5.02
CA LEU A 582 4.19 -28.85 6.12
C LEU A 582 5.55 -28.14 6.13
N GLY A 583 5.91 -27.46 5.04
CA GLY A 583 7.17 -26.72 4.89
C GLY A 583 7.40 -25.65 5.96
N TYR A 584 6.35 -25.17 6.62
CA TYR A 584 6.40 -24.05 7.57
C TYR A 584 5.87 -24.43 8.95
N GLU A 585 6.19 -25.65 9.41
CA GLU A 585 5.76 -26.22 10.70
C GLU A 585 4.25 -26.50 10.79
N GLY A 586 3.58 -26.59 9.63
CA GLY A 586 2.19 -27.04 9.55
C GLY A 586 1.99 -28.41 10.22
N GLY A 587 0.82 -28.56 10.85
CA GLY A 587 0.36 -29.81 11.45
C GLY A 587 -0.93 -30.31 10.79
N ALA A 588 -1.69 -31.14 11.52
CA ALA A 588 -2.94 -31.72 11.02
C ALA A 588 -3.92 -30.65 10.49
N ASN A 589 -4.11 -29.55 11.23
CA ASN A 589 -5.02 -28.48 10.80
C ASN A 589 -4.60 -27.83 9.48
N ALA A 590 -3.29 -27.69 9.20
CA ALA A 590 -2.82 -27.13 7.94
C ALA A 590 -3.16 -28.06 6.76
N LEU A 591 -3.01 -29.38 6.94
CA LEU A 591 -3.41 -30.37 5.94
C LEU A 591 -4.91 -30.37 5.70
N LYS A 592 -5.72 -30.27 6.76
CA LYS A 592 -7.19 -30.18 6.67
C LYS A 592 -7.63 -28.95 5.86
N ILE A 593 -7.06 -27.78 6.15
CA ILE A 593 -7.30 -26.54 5.39
C ILE A 593 -6.95 -26.72 3.91
N MET A 594 -5.87 -27.44 3.61
CA MET A 594 -5.43 -27.75 2.25
C MET A 594 -6.24 -28.85 1.55
N GLY A 595 -7.30 -29.36 2.20
CA GLY A 595 -8.26 -30.28 1.61
C GLY A 595 -8.01 -31.77 1.92
N ALA A 596 -7.20 -32.10 2.93
CA ALA A 596 -6.98 -33.49 3.35
C ALA A 596 -8.31 -34.21 3.67
N ASP A 597 -9.25 -33.53 4.34
CA ASP A 597 -10.57 -34.09 4.67
C ASP A 597 -11.39 -34.38 3.40
N LYS A 598 -11.28 -33.52 2.38
CA LYS A 598 -11.96 -33.69 1.08
C LYS A 598 -11.43 -34.88 0.29
N MET A 599 -10.23 -35.34 0.61
CA MET A 599 -9.62 -36.55 0.05
C MET A 599 -9.97 -37.82 0.86
N GLY A 600 -10.78 -37.69 1.92
CA GLY A 600 -11.17 -38.80 2.78
C GLY A 600 -10.06 -39.31 3.70
N LEU A 601 -9.05 -38.48 4.00
CA LEU A 601 -7.95 -38.87 4.89
C LEU A 601 -8.41 -38.86 6.36
N SER A 602 -8.16 -39.96 7.07
CA SER A 602 -8.43 -40.07 8.49
C SER A 602 -7.38 -39.32 9.34
N ASP A 603 -7.74 -38.92 10.57
CA ASP A 603 -6.80 -38.27 11.50
C ASP A 603 -5.48 -39.06 11.73
N PRO A 604 -5.50 -40.40 11.87
CA PRO A 604 -4.28 -41.20 11.92
C PRO A 604 -3.42 -41.11 10.66
N GLU A 605 -4.03 -41.13 9.47
CA GLU A 605 -3.30 -40.96 8.20
C GLU A 605 -2.69 -39.57 8.09
N ILE A 606 -3.41 -38.53 8.52
CA ILE A 606 -2.90 -37.16 8.59
C ILE A 606 -1.67 -37.10 9.51
N ALA A 607 -1.71 -37.74 10.68
CA ALA A 607 -0.58 -37.79 11.59
C ALA A 607 0.63 -38.53 10.99
N GLN A 608 0.41 -39.61 10.25
CA GLN A 608 1.45 -40.34 9.51
C GLN A 608 2.06 -39.49 8.39
N ILE A 609 1.25 -38.72 7.67
CA ILE A 609 1.73 -37.78 6.63
C ILE A 609 2.63 -36.71 7.26
N VAL A 610 2.21 -36.13 8.39
CA VAL A 610 3.00 -35.11 9.11
C VAL A 610 4.35 -35.68 9.56
N SER A 611 4.34 -36.84 10.21
CA SER A 611 5.57 -37.45 10.72
C SER A 611 6.49 -37.91 9.58
N GLY A 612 5.95 -38.56 8.55
CA GLY A 612 6.69 -39.00 7.37
C GLY A 612 7.36 -37.84 6.60
N TRP A 613 6.65 -36.72 6.43
CA TRP A 613 7.23 -35.54 5.79
C TRP A 613 8.35 -34.93 6.62
N ARG A 614 8.17 -34.80 7.95
CA ARG A 614 9.22 -34.26 8.85
C ARG A 614 10.46 -35.16 8.88
N ASN A 615 10.26 -36.48 8.95
CA ASN A 615 11.35 -37.47 8.95
C ASN A 615 12.12 -37.48 7.62
N SER A 616 11.44 -37.21 6.50
CA SER A 616 12.08 -37.07 5.19
C SER A 616 12.68 -35.68 4.93
N SER A 617 12.48 -34.71 5.84
CA SER A 617 12.90 -33.30 5.66
C SER A 617 13.64 -32.74 6.88
N PRO A 618 14.65 -33.44 7.43
CA PRO A 618 15.26 -33.09 8.72
C PRO A 618 15.94 -31.72 8.72
N ASN A 619 16.49 -31.26 7.58
CA ASN A 619 17.17 -29.98 7.51
C ASN A 619 16.17 -28.82 7.51
N ILE A 620 15.00 -29.01 6.90
CA ILE A 620 13.92 -28.03 6.95
C ILE A 620 13.36 -27.91 8.39
N VAL A 621 13.16 -29.04 9.08
CA VAL A 621 12.74 -29.02 10.50
C VAL A 621 13.78 -28.32 11.38
N LYS A 622 15.07 -28.54 11.11
CA LYS A 622 16.17 -27.85 11.80
C LYS A 622 16.15 -26.35 11.53
N LEU A 623 15.88 -25.93 10.29
CA LEU A 623 15.80 -24.52 9.91
C LEU A 623 14.75 -23.76 10.73
N TRP A 624 13.56 -24.31 10.97
CA TRP A 624 12.54 -23.67 11.81
C TRP A 624 13.06 -23.36 13.21
N ARG A 625 13.72 -24.34 13.83
CA ARG A 625 14.29 -24.24 15.18
C ARG A 625 15.44 -23.23 15.22
N ASP A 626 16.31 -23.24 14.22
CA ASP A 626 17.43 -22.30 14.13
C ASP A 626 16.97 -20.86 13.94
N VAL A 627 15.94 -20.64 13.10
CA VAL A 627 15.35 -19.31 12.89
C VAL A 627 14.66 -18.80 14.15
N GLU A 628 13.89 -19.65 14.85
CA GLU A 628 13.28 -19.24 16.12
C GLU A 628 14.34 -18.86 17.15
N ARG A 629 15.36 -19.70 17.32
CA ARG A 629 16.47 -19.45 18.25
C ARG A 629 17.18 -18.14 17.91
N ALA A 630 17.53 -17.93 16.64
CA ALA A 630 18.22 -16.71 16.20
C ALA A 630 17.37 -15.45 16.44
N ALA A 631 16.06 -15.52 16.17
CA ALA A 631 15.15 -14.41 16.46
C ALA A 631 15.06 -14.12 17.96
N LYS A 632 14.90 -15.14 18.81
CA LYS A 632 14.89 -14.99 20.28
C LYS A 632 16.20 -14.39 20.80
N GLU A 633 17.34 -14.94 20.37
CA GLU A 633 18.67 -14.45 20.76
C GLU A 633 18.86 -12.98 20.34
N ALA A 634 18.46 -12.60 19.12
CA ALA A 634 18.56 -11.22 18.64
C ALA A 634 17.66 -10.26 19.43
N ILE A 635 16.45 -10.69 19.84
CA ILE A 635 15.53 -9.87 20.64
C ILE A 635 16.06 -9.65 22.07
N LEU A 636 16.63 -10.70 22.68
CA LEU A 636 17.04 -10.71 24.08
C LEU A 636 18.43 -10.10 24.32
N SER A 637 19.37 -10.32 23.41
CA SER A 637 20.78 -9.90 23.59
C SER A 637 21.14 -8.59 22.87
N ASP A 638 20.25 -8.08 22.01
CA ASP A 638 20.51 -6.98 21.07
C ASP A 638 21.79 -7.18 20.21
N ARG A 639 22.26 -8.43 20.08
CA ARG A 639 23.41 -8.80 19.23
C ARG A 639 22.96 -9.13 17.81
N ILE A 640 23.91 -9.05 16.88
CA ILE A 640 23.76 -9.54 15.52
C ILE A 640 23.95 -11.07 15.53
N ILE A 641 22.92 -11.81 15.13
CA ILE A 641 22.97 -13.27 14.99
C ILE A 641 23.02 -13.63 13.51
N LYS A 642 24.03 -14.38 13.10
CA LYS A 642 24.21 -14.84 11.71
C LYS A 642 23.88 -16.32 11.62
N LEU A 643 22.96 -16.69 10.73
CA LEU A 643 22.75 -18.08 10.36
C LEU A 643 23.52 -18.38 9.07
N LYS A 644 24.20 -19.54 9.03
CA LYS A 644 24.91 -19.99 7.83
C LYS A 644 23.92 -20.28 6.69
N GLN A 645 22.74 -20.79 7.02
CA GLN A 645 21.63 -21.07 6.12
C GLN A 645 21.22 -19.81 5.36
N GLY A 646 21.47 -19.76 4.05
CA GLY A 646 21.14 -18.64 3.16
C GLY A 646 21.72 -17.29 3.57
N GLY A 647 22.73 -17.25 4.45
CA GLY A 647 23.34 -16.00 4.91
C GLY A 647 22.38 -15.05 5.66
N LEU A 648 21.36 -15.58 6.34
CA LEU A 648 20.40 -14.75 7.09
C LEU A 648 21.08 -14.05 8.28
N ILE A 649 20.75 -12.77 8.47
CA ILE A 649 21.27 -11.97 9.60
C ILE A 649 20.11 -11.39 10.39
N PHE A 650 20.04 -11.73 11.67
CA PHE A 650 19.06 -11.22 12.62
C PHE A 650 19.69 -10.13 13.46
N ARG A 651 18.97 -9.01 13.63
CA ARG A 651 19.37 -7.93 14.52
C ARG A 651 18.14 -7.28 15.12
N LYS A 652 18.28 -6.65 16.28
CA LYS A 652 17.27 -5.74 16.84
C LYS A 652 17.81 -4.32 16.80
N THR A 653 17.04 -3.40 16.24
CA THR A 653 17.42 -1.98 16.17
C THR A 653 16.18 -1.14 16.44
N SER A 654 16.26 -0.23 17.41
CA SER A 654 15.13 0.62 17.81
C SER A 654 13.85 -0.18 18.13
N ASN A 655 13.99 -1.30 18.84
CA ASN A 655 12.92 -2.25 19.17
C ASN A 655 12.25 -2.93 17.96
N ILE A 656 12.87 -2.90 16.78
CA ILE A 656 12.42 -3.64 15.60
C ILE A 656 13.33 -4.84 15.42
N LEU A 657 12.78 -6.05 15.44
CA LEU A 657 13.51 -7.23 14.96
C LEU A 657 13.58 -7.15 13.44
N GLN A 658 14.79 -7.25 12.90
CA GLN A 658 15.06 -7.24 11.47
C GLN A 658 15.78 -8.51 11.05
N ILE A 659 15.33 -9.09 9.94
CA ILE A 659 15.93 -10.25 9.30
C ILE A 659 16.44 -9.80 7.93
N LYS A 660 17.75 -9.74 7.75
CA LYS A 660 18.39 -9.46 6.46
C LYS A 660 18.42 -10.72 5.63
N LEU A 661 17.86 -10.63 4.43
CA LEU A 661 17.80 -11.67 3.41
C LEU A 661 19.08 -11.69 2.56
N PRO A 662 19.36 -12.77 1.80
CA PRO A 662 20.49 -12.82 0.87
C PRO A 662 20.54 -11.64 -0.11
N SER A 663 19.39 -11.17 -0.58
CA SER A 663 19.23 -9.99 -1.45
C SER A 663 19.67 -8.66 -0.80
N GLY A 664 19.95 -8.68 0.51
CA GLY A 664 20.25 -7.50 1.31
C GLY A 664 19.03 -6.80 1.89
N ARG A 665 17.81 -7.14 1.45
CA ARG A 665 16.54 -6.59 1.95
C ARG A 665 16.27 -7.02 3.39
N LEU A 666 15.51 -6.20 4.13
CA LEU A 666 15.15 -6.46 5.52
C LEU A 666 13.67 -6.81 5.65
N LEU A 667 13.36 -7.88 6.38
CA LEU A 667 12.03 -8.11 6.95
C LEU A 667 11.97 -7.51 8.35
N SER A 668 10.94 -6.72 8.63
CA SER A 668 10.82 -5.95 9.87
C SER A 668 9.63 -6.41 10.72
N TYR A 669 9.86 -6.48 12.04
CA TYR A 669 8.89 -6.87 13.06
C TYR A 669 8.92 -5.81 14.17
N PRO A 670 8.05 -4.78 14.09
CA PRO A 670 8.02 -3.67 15.03
C PRO A 670 7.72 -4.10 16.47
N LEU A 671 8.40 -3.45 17.42
CA LEU A 671 8.18 -3.64 18.86
C LEU A 671 8.28 -5.13 19.27
N ALA A 672 9.23 -5.84 18.66
CA ALA A 672 9.44 -7.25 18.91
C ALA A 672 9.95 -7.48 20.35
N LYS A 673 9.33 -8.43 21.04
CA LYS A 673 9.58 -8.78 22.44
C LYS A 673 9.35 -10.28 22.65
N ILE A 674 9.91 -10.81 23.74
CA ILE A 674 9.61 -12.17 24.20
C ILE A 674 8.61 -12.09 25.35
N VAL A 675 7.51 -12.83 25.24
CA VAL A 675 6.46 -12.97 26.27
C VAL A 675 6.20 -14.46 26.43
N ASP A 676 6.32 -15.01 27.64
CA ASP A 676 6.10 -16.43 27.93
C ASP A 676 6.84 -17.38 26.96
N ASN A 677 8.12 -17.08 26.69
CA ASN A 677 8.99 -17.79 25.74
C ASN A 677 8.48 -17.80 24.28
N LYS A 678 7.52 -16.95 23.93
CA LYS A 678 7.01 -16.76 22.57
C LYS A 678 7.50 -15.45 21.99
N ILE A 679 7.67 -15.40 20.67
CA ILE A 679 8.05 -14.18 19.96
C ILE A 679 6.77 -13.40 19.68
N CYS A 680 6.68 -12.19 20.22
CA CYS A 680 5.56 -11.28 19.99
C CYS A 680 6.06 -10.00 19.32
N TYR A 681 5.25 -9.43 18.44
CA TYR A 681 5.55 -8.15 17.79
C TYR A 681 4.24 -7.43 17.44
N MET A 682 4.31 -6.12 17.21
CA MET A 682 3.13 -5.36 16.82
C MET A 682 2.90 -5.45 15.31
N SER A 683 1.66 -5.71 14.92
CA SER A 683 1.27 -5.76 13.51
C SER A 683 -0.16 -5.26 13.31
N GLN A 684 -0.49 -4.91 12.08
CA GLN A 684 -1.88 -4.58 11.74
C GLN A 684 -2.65 -5.88 11.49
N ASN A 685 -3.70 -6.12 12.28
CA ASN A 685 -4.60 -7.23 12.06
C ASN A 685 -5.27 -7.11 10.68
N GLN A 686 -5.25 -8.19 9.89
CA GLN A 686 -5.73 -8.16 8.52
C GLN A 686 -7.24 -7.92 8.42
N THR A 687 -8.02 -8.37 9.41
CA THR A 687 -9.47 -8.27 9.44
C THR A 687 -9.93 -6.98 10.11
N THR A 688 -9.50 -6.73 11.35
CA THR A 688 -9.97 -5.57 12.12
C THR A 688 -9.23 -4.28 11.77
N ARG A 689 -8.12 -4.37 11.04
CA ARG A 689 -7.20 -3.24 10.73
C ARG A 689 -6.59 -2.56 11.96
N GLN A 690 -6.79 -3.12 13.15
CA GLN A 690 -6.24 -2.60 14.40
C GLN A 690 -4.76 -2.97 14.56
N TRP A 691 -4.01 -2.11 15.24
CA TRP A 691 -2.61 -2.33 15.58
C TRP A 691 -2.53 -3.14 16.88
N VAL A 692 -2.13 -4.41 16.80
CA VAL A 692 -2.23 -5.37 17.91
C VAL A 692 -0.95 -6.18 18.09
N ASP A 693 -0.75 -6.68 19.31
CA ASP A 693 0.28 -7.68 19.60
C ASP A 693 -0.05 -8.98 18.84
N THR A 694 0.95 -9.52 18.14
CA THR A 694 0.83 -10.70 17.30
C THR A 694 1.93 -11.68 17.67
N GLU A 695 1.54 -12.92 17.97
CA GLU A 695 2.47 -14.03 18.21
C GLU A 695 3.03 -14.58 16.90
N THR A 696 4.29 -14.99 16.91
CA THR A 696 4.95 -15.75 15.83
C THR A 696 5.90 -16.79 16.40
N TYR A 697 6.29 -17.74 15.56
CA TYR A 697 7.18 -18.85 15.88
C TYR A 697 8.09 -19.18 14.69
N GLY A 698 9.02 -20.12 14.87
CA GLY A 698 10.01 -20.52 13.86
C GLY A 698 9.46 -20.79 12.47
N GLY A 699 8.49 -21.71 12.34
CA GLY A 699 7.85 -22.03 11.05
C GLY A 699 7.26 -20.81 10.33
N LYS A 700 6.53 -19.94 11.06
CA LYS A 700 5.94 -18.73 10.46
C LYS A 700 6.99 -17.69 10.02
N LEU A 701 8.09 -17.57 10.75
CA LEU A 701 9.22 -16.73 10.32
C LEU A 701 9.87 -17.28 9.05
N VAL A 702 10.05 -18.60 8.97
CA VAL A 702 10.59 -19.28 7.78
C VAL A 702 9.66 -19.09 6.58
N GLU A 703 8.34 -19.18 6.74
CA GLU A 703 7.38 -18.87 5.67
C GLU A 703 7.59 -17.45 5.13
N ASN A 704 7.67 -16.45 6.02
CA ASN A 704 7.88 -15.07 5.59
C ASN A 704 9.22 -14.89 4.87
N ILE A 705 10.30 -15.53 5.35
CA ILE A 705 11.63 -15.51 4.71
C ILE A 705 11.57 -16.12 3.31
N VAL A 706 10.94 -17.29 3.18
CA VAL A 706 10.86 -18.01 1.89
C VAL A 706 10.02 -17.23 0.88
N GLN A 707 8.85 -16.73 1.28
CA GLN A 707 8.00 -15.89 0.42
C GLN A 707 8.70 -14.61 -0.01
N ALA A 708 9.50 -14.02 0.88
CA ALA A 708 10.28 -12.82 0.62
C ALA A 708 11.43 -13.07 -0.35
N ILE A 709 12.18 -14.17 -0.18
CA ILE A 709 13.23 -14.57 -1.13
C ILE A 709 12.63 -14.89 -2.50
N ALA A 710 11.52 -15.63 -2.56
CA ALA A 710 10.82 -15.93 -3.81
C ALA A 710 10.39 -14.65 -4.56
N ARG A 711 9.89 -13.65 -3.81
CA ARG A 711 9.58 -12.31 -4.35
C ARG A 711 10.83 -11.63 -4.91
N ASP A 712 11.95 -11.72 -4.21
CA ASP A 712 13.21 -11.11 -4.67
C ASP A 712 13.75 -11.80 -5.94
N CYS A 713 13.60 -13.12 -6.06
CA CYS A 713 13.95 -13.84 -7.29
C CYS A 713 13.08 -13.39 -8.48
N LEU A 714 11.76 -13.24 -8.27
CA LEU A 714 10.87 -12.68 -9.28
C LEU A 714 11.24 -11.25 -9.63
N GLY A 715 11.53 -10.40 -8.64
CA GLY A 715 11.93 -9.02 -8.87
C GLY A 715 13.19 -8.91 -9.73
N GLU A 716 14.24 -9.70 -9.43
CA GLU A 716 15.46 -9.70 -10.25
C GLU A 716 15.17 -10.17 -11.68
N THR A 717 14.28 -11.15 -11.84
CA THR A 717 13.85 -11.67 -13.14
C THR A 717 13.05 -10.63 -13.93
N ILE A 718 12.11 -9.93 -13.28
CA ILE A 718 11.36 -8.81 -13.86
C ILE A 718 12.32 -7.76 -14.40
N LEU A 719 13.30 -7.32 -13.61
CA LEU A 719 14.26 -6.29 -14.05
C LEU A 719 15.12 -6.77 -15.23
N ARG A 720 15.45 -8.07 -15.31
CA ARG A 720 16.18 -8.66 -16.45
C ARG A 720 15.32 -8.68 -17.71
N VAL A 721 14.04 -9.04 -17.59
CA VAL A 721 13.07 -9.07 -18.70
C VAL A 721 12.78 -7.66 -19.21
N ASP A 722 12.56 -6.70 -18.30
CA ASP A 722 12.35 -5.29 -18.64
C ASP A 722 13.60 -4.69 -19.32
N LYS A 723 14.80 -4.95 -18.79
CA LYS A 723 16.08 -4.54 -19.42
C LYS A 723 16.29 -5.14 -20.81
N LYS A 724 15.75 -6.33 -21.08
CA LYS A 724 15.78 -6.97 -22.40
C LYS A 724 14.84 -6.28 -23.40
N GLY A 725 13.92 -5.44 -22.92
CA GLY A 725 12.97 -4.68 -23.74
C GLY A 725 11.57 -5.28 -23.82
N TYR A 726 11.29 -6.36 -23.07
CA TYR A 726 9.96 -6.98 -23.08
C TYR A 726 9.00 -6.25 -22.13
N ASN A 727 7.84 -5.86 -22.64
CA ASN A 727 6.86 -5.10 -21.87
C ASN A 727 6.05 -6.00 -20.93
N ILE A 728 6.36 -6.01 -19.64
CA ILE A 728 5.54 -6.70 -18.64
C ILE A 728 4.35 -5.80 -18.26
N CYS A 729 3.12 -6.22 -18.60
CA CYS A 729 1.92 -5.43 -18.32
C CYS A 729 1.45 -5.58 -16.87
N PHE A 730 1.54 -6.80 -16.33
CA PHE A 730 1.31 -7.11 -14.93
C PHE A 730 1.92 -8.48 -14.59
N HIS A 731 1.87 -8.85 -13.31
CA HIS A 731 2.36 -10.14 -12.84
C HIS A 731 1.45 -10.71 -11.74
N VAL A 732 1.43 -12.03 -11.60
CA VAL A 732 0.53 -12.75 -10.68
C VAL A 732 1.32 -13.78 -9.89
N HIS A 733 1.46 -13.57 -8.58
CA HIS A 733 2.31 -14.40 -7.72
C HIS A 733 3.77 -14.45 -8.23
N ASP A 734 4.18 -15.56 -8.82
CA ASP A 734 5.49 -15.91 -9.38
C ASP A 734 5.49 -15.96 -10.92
N GLU A 735 4.41 -15.49 -11.55
CA GLU A 735 4.20 -15.44 -12.99
C GLU A 735 4.26 -14.00 -13.51
N ILE A 736 4.91 -13.78 -14.65
CA ILE A 736 4.84 -12.52 -15.41
C ILE A 736 3.96 -12.67 -16.64
N ILE A 737 3.31 -11.56 -17.04
CA ILE A 737 2.53 -11.46 -18.26
C ILE A 737 3.17 -10.36 -19.11
N ALA A 738 3.96 -10.76 -20.11
CA ALA A 738 4.65 -9.86 -21.03
C ALA A 738 3.89 -9.73 -22.35
N GLU A 739 3.64 -8.52 -22.80
CA GLU A 739 3.05 -8.23 -24.10
C GLU A 739 4.15 -7.99 -25.14
N VAL A 740 4.12 -8.75 -26.24
CA VAL A 740 5.15 -8.74 -27.28
C VAL A 740 4.53 -8.76 -28.68
N PRO A 741 5.23 -8.26 -29.72
CA PRO A 741 4.75 -8.37 -31.11
C PRO A 741 4.46 -9.83 -31.48
N THR A 742 3.34 -10.06 -32.17
CA THR A 742 2.86 -11.42 -32.47
C THR A 742 3.87 -12.24 -33.28
N ASP A 743 4.55 -11.61 -34.23
CA ASP A 743 5.59 -12.20 -35.09
C ASP A 743 6.88 -12.57 -34.35
N GLU A 744 7.17 -11.93 -33.20
CA GLU A 744 8.34 -12.21 -32.37
C GLU A 744 8.05 -13.14 -31.17
N SER A 745 6.79 -13.49 -30.95
CA SER A 745 6.32 -14.14 -29.72
C SER A 745 7.04 -15.45 -29.35
N ALA A 746 7.32 -16.32 -30.33
CA ALA A 746 8.04 -17.57 -30.10
C ALA A 746 9.47 -17.34 -29.59
N LYS A 747 10.16 -16.37 -30.18
CA LYS A 747 11.51 -15.96 -29.77
C LYS A 747 11.47 -15.30 -28.39
N ALA A 748 10.51 -14.41 -28.18
CA ALA A 748 10.34 -13.71 -26.91
C ALA A 748 10.09 -14.69 -25.75
N LEU A 749 9.20 -15.66 -25.93
CA LEU A 749 8.94 -16.69 -24.91
C LEU A 749 10.22 -17.47 -24.58
N GLN A 750 11.00 -17.88 -25.58
CA GLN A 750 12.24 -18.61 -25.35
C GLN A 750 13.27 -17.76 -24.60
N ASP A 751 13.43 -16.49 -24.98
CA ASP A 751 14.29 -15.54 -24.28
C ASP A 751 13.87 -15.36 -22.82
N ILE A 752 12.57 -15.17 -22.56
CA ILE A 752 12.02 -15.02 -21.21
C ILE A 752 12.29 -16.29 -20.38
N LYS A 753 12.04 -17.49 -20.93
CA LYS A 753 12.34 -18.76 -20.24
C LYS A 753 13.82 -18.90 -19.90
N ASN A 754 14.72 -18.47 -20.80
CA ASN A 754 16.16 -18.46 -20.54
C ASN A 754 16.51 -17.47 -19.41
N ILE A 755 15.84 -16.31 -19.35
CA ILE A 755 16.03 -15.34 -18.26
C ILE A 755 15.56 -15.93 -16.91
N PHE A 756 14.43 -16.63 -16.88
CA PHE A 756 13.95 -17.34 -15.67
C PHE A 756 14.89 -18.45 -15.21
N ALA A 757 15.58 -19.13 -16.15
CA ALA A 757 16.57 -20.17 -15.83
C ALA A 757 17.94 -19.59 -15.45
N THR A 758 18.16 -18.28 -15.60
CA THR A 758 19.45 -17.65 -15.28
C THR A 758 19.64 -17.59 -13.76
N PRO A 759 20.77 -18.09 -13.21
CA PRO A 759 21.04 -18.06 -11.78
C PRO A 759 20.81 -16.68 -11.15
N ILE A 760 20.16 -16.65 -9.98
CA ILE A 760 19.87 -15.41 -9.24
C ILE A 760 21.14 -14.93 -8.55
N THR A 761 21.45 -13.64 -8.64
CA THR A 761 22.76 -13.10 -8.21
C THR A 761 23.08 -13.40 -6.74
N PHE A 762 22.08 -13.27 -5.86
CA PHE A 762 22.22 -13.55 -4.43
C PHE A 762 21.98 -15.02 -4.04
N ALA A 763 21.62 -15.88 -4.99
CA ALA A 763 21.33 -17.29 -4.77
C ALA A 763 21.71 -18.14 -6.01
N PRO A 764 23.01 -18.18 -6.39
CA PRO A 764 23.45 -18.77 -7.65
C PRO A 764 23.16 -20.27 -7.76
N ASP A 765 23.15 -20.99 -6.63
CA ASP A 765 22.92 -22.43 -6.58
C ASP A 765 21.44 -22.82 -6.40
N LEU A 766 20.52 -21.85 -6.34
CA LEU A 766 19.08 -22.10 -6.26
C LEU A 766 18.59 -22.58 -7.64
N PRO A 767 18.16 -23.84 -7.79
CA PRO A 767 17.74 -24.35 -9.08
C PRO A 767 16.38 -23.74 -9.44
N LEU A 768 16.35 -22.80 -10.38
CA LEU A 768 15.13 -22.20 -10.93
C LEU A 768 14.94 -22.61 -12.39
N LYS A 769 13.68 -22.70 -12.81
CA LYS A 769 13.27 -22.98 -14.19
C LYS A 769 12.01 -22.17 -14.47
N GLY A 770 11.93 -21.61 -15.69
CA GLY A 770 10.73 -20.97 -16.21
C GLY A 770 9.92 -21.92 -17.08
N GLU A 771 8.62 -21.96 -16.87
CA GLU A 771 7.66 -22.57 -17.79
C GLU A 771 6.65 -21.51 -18.24
N GLY A 772 6.19 -21.61 -19.49
CA GLY A 772 5.43 -20.53 -20.09
C GLY A 772 4.88 -20.88 -21.46
N TYR A 773 3.94 -20.05 -21.90
CA TYR A 773 3.15 -20.23 -23.12
C TYR A 773 2.80 -18.87 -23.76
N ILE A 774 2.30 -18.91 -25.00
CA ILE A 774 1.85 -17.73 -25.75
C ILE A 774 0.34 -17.79 -25.85
N THR A 775 -0.32 -16.65 -25.68
CA THR A 775 -1.78 -16.54 -25.76
C THR A 775 -2.22 -15.12 -26.15
N PRO A 776 -3.30 -14.94 -26.94
CA PRO A 776 -3.85 -13.61 -27.23
C PRO A 776 -4.54 -12.96 -26.02
N TYR A 777 -4.96 -13.76 -25.04
CA TYR A 777 -5.61 -13.30 -23.81
C TYR A 777 -5.15 -14.11 -22.60
N TYR A 778 -5.16 -13.52 -21.43
CA TYR A 778 -4.63 -14.17 -20.24
C TYR A 778 -5.51 -15.35 -19.83
N LEU A 779 -4.86 -16.46 -19.49
CA LEU A 779 -5.49 -17.68 -18.99
C LEU A 779 -4.57 -18.28 -17.91
N LYS A 780 -4.95 -19.42 -17.36
CA LYS A 780 -4.09 -20.19 -16.47
C LYS A 780 -4.04 -21.62 -17.00
N ASP A 781 -2.81 -22.08 -17.23
CA ASP A 781 -2.45 -23.48 -17.45
C ASP A 781 -3.04 -24.40 -16.37
#